data_AF-A0A2A6D367-F1
#
_entry.id   AF-A0A2A6D367-F1
#
_cell.length_a   1.000
_cell.length_b   1.000
_cell.length_c   1.000
_cell.angle_alpha   90.00
_cell.angle_beta   90.00
_cell.angle_gamma   90.00
#
_symmetry.space_group_name_H-M   'P 1'
#
loop_
_entity.id
_entity.type
_entity.pdbx_description
1 polymer ?
#
loop_
_entity_poly.entity_id
_entity_poly.type
_entity_poly.pdbx_seq_one_letter_code
_entity_poly.pdbx_strand_id
1 'polypeptide(L)'
;MVVGEFMETMVSPLLHSNYLVKPRTVEMRVEDVHQLAKIPKLEANSKVEDISELESVCSSISLLPLPSIPQGVTSITCLEMLDATCIPKRFIALSDHSTITMEIKPKQGYYQNHPGIDLPYCNNCILQMEKCVGKGSTFTSMYDFCPLALFSTQVREQREALESLIRDPHRNLRIFLDGKTVHSNETFLQRDELQSILYPEDDCCLDDLLEGVLSVLNGSKEGGSGDGRDSLLQQLLKGQKMDELGIVKAHQLFFTLSQKEQAEVGRKVQSQGGLSFLQDQSPVSLLKRFFLAATLKDCSIMISLRLIKNDSDLQEETDLIRLPSNKTFAYSVKTEFRPSKVLIVAKTTRYQMEKRLASSVDDETLHSILVNRGTDYNRLLSKHNEHKAYVKYLEQLLKNRNCETRIVERFDYDESAADWADAIFAAGGDGTFLLASSKIQTNEKPVIGINTDPQGSEGHMCLLRKAPMEHVDGAIDRLFKGDFQWLFRTRIRISVTSEGGLGESTPLHSSAMNREPSTTRWEGRGRERDRERSSPRKTSRIVGERKTEDVPILSLNEVFLGESLSSRVSYFQLSIDGGPLHKQKNSGLTVCTGSGSTSWYFNINKLTRESVADVLSLASSSSSSFPSISPSDQIIDKICNQFNEKLMFDPDLNKMAFCIRDPIFNSTFTQSKSRGFATDIKVCSRGYDSHLVVDGGMSYPFNDGSEAHLRVLPQDSLRTVIFR
;
A
#
# COMPACT_ATOMS: atom_id res chain seq x y z
N MET A 1 17.55 -10.81 14.63
CA MET A 1 17.58 -10.66 13.15
C MET A 1 16.69 -11.67 12.44
N VAL A 2 16.89 -12.99 12.62
CA VAL A 2 16.20 -14.06 11.86
C VAL A 2 14.66 -14.02 11.90
N VAL A 3 14.03 -13.72 13.06
CA VAL A 3 12.55 -13.75 13.18
C VAL A 3 11.89 -12.57 12.46
N GLY A 4 12.43 -11.35 12.63
CA GLY A 4 11.88 -10.16 11.96
C GLY A 4 11.98 -10.27 10.44
N GLU A 5 13.11 -10.74 9.95
CA GLU A 5 13.35 -10.97 8.52
C GLU A 5 12.45 -12.07 7.95
N PHE A 6 12.24 -13.17 8.68
CA PHE A 6 11.29 -14.21 8.31
C PHE A 6 9.85 -13.67 8.25
N MET A 7 9.42 -12.89 9.25
CA MET A 7 8.08 -12.29 9.24
C MET A 7 7.88 -11.39 8.02
N GLU A 8 8.87 -10.56 7.69
CA GLU A 8 8.82 -9.60 6.59
C GLU A 8 8.85 -10.27 5.21
N THR A 9 9.73 -11.25 5.01
CA THR A 9 9.95 -11.87 3.69
C THR A 9 9.03 -13.05 3.39
N MET A 10 8.48 -13.70 4.43
CA MET A 10 7.74 -14.96 4.28
C MET A 10 6.28 -14.88 4.70
N VAL A 11 5.96 -14.15 5.77
CA VAL A 11 4.60 -14.11 6.34
C VAL A 11 3.84 -12.87 5.86
N SER A 12 4.48 -11.71 5.85
CA SER A 12 3.91 -10.43 5.40
C SER A 12 3.29 -10.47 4.00
N PRO A 13 3.85 -11.17 3.00
CA PRO A 13 3.22 -11.22 1.69
C PRO A 13 1.98 -12.14 1.61
N LEU A 14 1.74 -12.98 2.64
CA LEU A 14 0.62 -13.94 2.65
C LEU A 14 -0.61 -13.43 3.38
N LEU A 15 -0.45 -12.44 4.25
CA LEU A 15 -1.51 -11.87 5.09
C LEU A 15 -1.51 -10.36 4.92
N HIS A 16 -2.70 -9.74 4.91
CA HIS A 16 -2.82 -8.31 4.81
C HIS A 16 -2.05 -7.63 5.95
N SER A 17 -1.35 -6.55 5.64
CA SER A 17 -0.53 -5.81 6.61
C SER A 17 -1.33 -5.13 7.72
N ASN A 18 -2.63 -5.41 7.87
CA ASN A 18 -3.44 -4.93 8.99
C ASN A 18 -3.51 -6.00 10.11
N TYR A 19 -3.00 -7.22 9.87
CA TYR A 19 -3.10 -8.36 10.79
C TYR A 19 -1.77 -8.81 11.44
N LEU A 20 -0.63 -8.27 11.01
CA LEU A 20 0.75 -8.64 11.42
C LEU A 20 1.59 -7.58 12.17
N VAL A 21 1.83 -7.73 13.46
CA VAL A 21 2.72 -6.80 14.20
C VAL A 21 4.20 -7.01 13.82
N LYS A 22 4.90 -5.94 13.37
CA LYS A 22 6.36 -5.98 13.12
C LYS A 22 7.11 -5.88 14.45
N PRO A 23 7.87 -6.91 14.88
CA PRO A 23 8.63 -6.84 16.13
C PRO A 23 9.89 -5.97 15.96
N ARG A 24 10.26 -5.23 17.00
CA ARG A 24 11.55 -4.52 17.06
C ARG A 24 12.58 -5.38 17.78
N THR A 25 13.80 -5.46 17.26
CA THR A 25 14.90 -6.09 17.98
C THR A 25 15.55 -5.05 18.89
N VAL A 26 15.66 -5.35 20.19
CA VAL A 26 16.26 -4.45 21.20
C VAL A 26 17.35 -5.20 21.97
N GLU A 27 18.33 -4.48 22.50
CA GLU A 27 19.31 -5.03 23.42
C GLU A 27 18.97 -4.61 24.85
N MET A 28 19.02 -5.57 25.77
CA MET A 28 18.77 -5.37 27.19
C MET A 28 19.98 -5.85 27.99
N ARG A 29 20.29 -5.21 29.12
CA ARG A 29 21.38 -5.69 29.98
C ARG A 29 21.03 -7.04 30.57
N VAL A 30 22.02 -7.91 30.73
CA VAL A 30 21.84 -9.25 31.32
C VAL A 30 21.18 -9.16 32.69
N GLU A 31 21.54 -8.16 33.50
CA GLU A 31 20.99 -7.93 34.82
C GLU A 31 19.49 -7.63 34.77
N ASP A 32 19.05 -6.78 33.83
CA ASP A 32 17.64 -6.42 33.67
C ASP A 32 16.81 -7.64 33.23
N VAL A 33 17.34 -8.44 32.28
CA VAL A 33 16.69 -9.67 31.84
C VAL A 33 16.64 -10.71 32.96
N HIS A 34 17.68 -10.78 33.81
CA HIS A 34 17.66 -11.63 35.00
C HIS A 34 16.52 -11.25 35.96
N GLN A 35 16.27 -9.95 36.16
CA GLN A 35 15.12 -9.49 36.96
C GLN A 35 13.79 -9.89 36.30
N LEU A 36 13.62 -9.58 35.01
CA LEU A 36 12.39 -9.90 34.26
C LEU A 36 12.11 -11.40 34.20
N ALA A 37 13.14 -12.23 34.14
CA ALA A 37 13.02 -13.69 34.13
C ALA A 37 12.50 -14.28 35.46
N LYS A 38 12.24 -13.46 36.48
CA LYS A 38 11.52 -13.84 37.70
C LYS A 38 10.00 -13.86 37.51
N ILE A 39 9.47 -13.04 36.58
CA ILE A 39 8.02 -12.85 36.37
C ILE A 39 7.26 -14.17 36.22
N PRO A 40 7.73 -15.17 35.44
CA PRO A 40 6.99 -16.43 35.27
C PRO A 40 6.85 -17.29 36.54
N LYS A 41 7.58 -16.96 37.61
CA LYS A 41 7.53 -17.62 38.92
C LYS A 41 6.79 -16.81 39.98
N LEU A 42 6.34 -15.60 39.65
CA LEU A 42 5.44 -14.83 40.50
C LEU A 42 4.04 -15.45 40.52
N GLU A 43 3.19 -14.99 41.43
CA GLU A 43 1.80 -15.39 41.44
C GLU A 43 1.10 -14.98 40.13
N ALA A 44 0.16 -15.81 39.68
CA ALA A 44 -0.55 -15.55 38.43
C ALA A 44 -1.27 -14.19 38.51
N ASN A 45 -1.09 -13.36 37.46
CA ASN A 45 -1.61 -12.00 37.36
C ASN A 45 -1.03 -10.98 38.37
N SER A 46 0.16 -11.22 38.94
CA SER A 46 0.91 -10.14 39.59
C SER A 46 1.23 -9.04 38.58
N LYS A 47 0.71 -7.83 38.80
CA LYS A 47 1.05 -6.65 38.00
C LYS A 47 2.43 -6.15 38.43
N VAL A 48 3.33 -6.01 37.47
CA VAL A 48 4.66 -5.43 37.67
C VAL A 48 4.71 -4.19 36.80
N GLU A 49 4.74 -3.01 37.40
CA GLU A 49 4.80 -1.75 36.66
C GLU A 49 6.24 -1.24 36.54
N ASP A 50 7.07 -1.47 37.57
CA ASP A 50 8.47 -1.06 37.61
C ASP A 50 9.42 -2.24 37.87
N ILE A 51 10.61 -2.20 37.28
CA ILE A 51 11.63 -3.25 37.43
C ILE A 51 12.14 -3.36 38.89
N SER A 52 12.11 -2.26 39.64
CA SER A 52 12.49 -2.22 41.06
C SER A 52 11.62 -3.13 41.94
N GLU A 53 10.36 -3.38 41.54
CA GLU A 53 9.49 -4.34 42.22
C GLU A 53 10.10 -5.75 42.20
N LEU A 54 10.77 -6.11 41.10
CA LEU A 54 11.41 -7.42 40.91
C LEU A 54 12.76 -7.53 41.62
N GLU A 55 13.42 -6.42 41.94
CA GLU A 55 14.69 -6.42 42.68
C GLU A 55 14.49 -6.94 44.10
N SER A 56 13.34 -6.64 44.70
CA SER A 56 12.95 -7.12 46.04
C SER A 56 12.65 -8.63 46.09
N VAL A 57 12.38 -9.25 44.93
CA VAL A 57 12.05 -10.66 44.80
C VAL A 57 13.32 -11.51 44.75
N CYS A 58 13.33 -12.65 45.43
CA CYS A 58 14.49 -13.53 45.56
C CYS A 58 15.14 -13.86 44.18
N SER A 59 16.45 -13.60 44.04
CA SER A 59 17.18 -13.84 42.77
C SER A 59 17.14 -15.30 42.29
N SER A 60 17.01 -16.25 43.22
CA SER A 60 17.03 -17.69 42.89
C SER A 60 15.84 -18.18 42.06
N ILE A 61 14.73 -17.43 42.01
CA ILE A 61 13.56 -17.82 41.21
C ILE A 61 13.67 -17.44 39.74
N SER A 62 14.68 -16.64 39.37
CA SER A 62 14.89 -16.22 38.00
C SER A 62 15.14 -17.42 37.09
N LEU A 63 14.40 -17.49 35.98
CA LEU A 63 14.62 -18.48 34.93
C LEU A 63 15.91 -18.23 34.12
N LEU A 64 16.61 -17.13 34.38
CA LEU A 64 17.91 -16.81 33.79
C LEU A 64 18.95 -16.58 34.90
N PRO A 65 19.49 -17.64 35.54
CA PRO A 65 20.49 -17.47 36.59
C PRO A 65 21.76 -16.80 36.05
N LEU A 66 22.23 -15.72 36.69
CA LEU A 66 23.45 -15.01 36.27
C LEU A 66 24.67 -15.93 36.09
N PRO A 67 24.91 -16.98 36.92
CA PRO A 67 26.04 -17.89 36.71
C PRO A 67 25.97 -18.72 35.41
N SER A 68 24.82 -18.80 34.75
CA SER A 68 24.65 -19.53 33.49
C SER A 68 25.05 -18.71 32.25
N ILE A 69 25.31 -17.41 32.42
CA ILE A 69 25.67 -16.50 31.34
C ILE A 69 27.16 -16.61 31.02
N PRO A 70 27.55 -16.77 29.74
CA PRO A 70 28.96 -16.82 29.34
C PRO A 70 29.73 -15.57 29.75
N GLN A 71 31.01 -15.76 30.11
CA GLN A 71 31.88 -14.68 30.56
C GLN A 71 32.08 -13.64 29.44
N GLY A 72 31.82 -12.36 29.76
CA GLY A 72 31.96 -11.24 28.81
C GLY A 72 30.66 -10.85 28.08
N VAL A 73 29.56 -11.59 28.27
CA VAL A 73 28.24 -11.19 27.76
C VAL A 73 27.58 -10.23 28.74
N THR A 74 27.32 -9.00 28.30
CA THR A 74 26.69 -7.94 29.13
C THR A 74 25.31 -7.54 28.64
N SER A 75 24.93 -7.92 27.41
CA SER A 75 23.60 -7.67 26.85
C SER A 75 23.00 -8.92 26.20
N ILE A 76 21.68 -8.96 26.17
CA ILE A 76 20.86 -9.99 25.51
C ILE A 76 19.92 -9.29 24.54
N THR A 77 19.84 -9.83 23.33
CA THR A 77 18.90 -9.35 22.32
C THR A 77 17.50 -9.91 22.58
N CYS A 78 16.51 -9.02 22.64
CA CYS A 78 15.10 -9.34 22.85
C CYS A 78 14.26 -8.86 21.65
N LEU A 79 13.07 -9.46 21.48
CA LEU A 79 12.05 -8.95 20.56
C LEU A 79 11.03 -8.15 21.36
N GLU A 80 11.01 -6.85 21.13
CA GLU A 80 9.96 -5.99 21.63
C GLU A 80 8.76 -6.09 20.69
N MET A 81 7.61 -6.42 21.27
CA MET A 81 6.34 -6.53 20.57
C MET A 81 5.34 -5.59 21.22
N LEU A 82 4.39 -5.12 20.41
CA LEU A 82 3.26 -4.41 20.95
C LEU A 82 2.39 -5.37 21.78
N ASP A 83 1.89 -4.89 22.92
CA ASP A 83 0.86 -5.62 23.66
C ASP A 83 -0.44 -5.67 22.83
N ALA A 84 -0.75 -6.85 22.32
CA ALA A 84 -1.94 -7.10 21.51
C ALA A 84 -3.24 -7.05 22.33
N THR A 85 -3.18 -7.06 23.66
CA THR A 85 -4.36 -6.96 24.54
C THR A 85 -4.88 -5.53 24.74
N CYS A 86 -4.09 -4.53 24.35
CA CYS A 86 -4.51 -3.13 24.39
C CYS A 86 -5.33 -2.71 23.15
N ILE A 87 -6.06 -1.60 23.19
CA ILE A 87 -6.68 -0.93 22.03
C ILE A 87 -6.17 0.52 21.93
N PRO A 88 -6.21 1.23 20.78
CA PRO A 88 -5.77 2.62 20.71
C PRO A 88 -6.40 3.51 21.79
N LYS A 89 -5.57 4.36 22.43
CA LYS A 89 -5.97 5.21 23.57
C LYS A 89 -7.20 6.08 23.32
N ARG A 90 -7.46 6.46 22.06
CA ARG A 90 -8.66 7.22 21.68
C ARG A 90 -9.95 6.49 22.05
N PHE A 91 -10.01 5.17 21.86
CA PHE A 91 -11.18 4.36 22.19
C PHE A 91 -11.34 4.18 23.70
N ILE A 92 -10.22 4.21 24.44
CA ILE A 92 -10.23 4.20 25.90
C ILE A 92 -10.88 5.49 26.43
N ALA A 93 -10.67 6.64 25.79
CA ALA A 93 -11.27 7.91 26.19
C ALA A 93 -12.78 8.02 25.86
N LEU A 94 -13.30 7.17 24.97
CA LEU A 94 -14.68 7.23 24.47
C LEU A 94 -15.65 6.32 25.24
N SER A 95 -15.14 5.47 26.12
CA SER A 95 -15.94 4.45 26.81
C SER A 95 -15.24 4.01 28.09
N ASP A 96 -16.00 3.88 29.17
CA ASP A 96 -15.51 3.35 30.44
C ASP A 96 -15.47 1.81 30.47
N HIS A 97 -15.91 1.13 29.41
CA HIS A 97 -15.90 -0.34 29.33
C HIS A 97 -14.50 -0.91 29.23
N SER A 98 -14.26 -2.09 29.81
CA SER A 98 -13.00 -2.80 29.63
C SER A 98 -12.73 -3.22 28.19
N THR A 99 -11.45 -3.37 27.86
CA THR A 99 -11.00 -4.00 26.61
C THR A 99 -11.00 -5.50 26.80
N ILE A 100 -11.73 -6.21 25.96
CA ILE A 100 -11.80 -7.67 25.97
C ILE A 100 -11.02 -8.19 24.76
N THR A 101 -10.03 -9.04 25.01
CA THR A 101 -9.22 -9.63 23.95
C THR A 101 -9.40 -11.14 23.91
N MET A 102 -9.72 -11.69 22.74
CA MET A 102 -9.74 -13.13 22.50
C MET A 102 -8.51 -13.54 21.70
N GLU A 103 -7.67 -14.40 22.29
CA GLU A 103 -6.58 -15.10 21.60
C GLU A 103 -7.09 -16.48 21.17
N ILE A 104 -7.15 -16.71 19.85
CA ILE A 104 -7.65 -17.96 19.25
C ILE A 104 -6.52 -18.62 18.46
N LYS A 105 -6.29 -19.92 18.67
CA LYS A 105 -5.44 -20.75 17.79
C LYS A 105 -6.32 -21.56 16.85
N PRO A 106 -6.51 -21.12 15.59
CA PRO A 106 -7.53 -21.69 14.72
C PRO A 106 -7.18 -23.08 14.17
N LYS A 107 -5.90 -23.49 14.25
CA LYS A 107 -5.37 -24.76 13.72
C LYS A 107 -5.60 -24.90 12.21
N GLN A 108 -5.51 -26.12 11.69
CA GLN A 108 -5.57 -26.41 10.25
C GLN A 108 -7.01 -26.42 9.73
N GLY A 109 -7.35 -25.49 8.83
CA GLY A 109 -8.70 -25.30 8.28
C GLY A 109 -9.07 -26.14 7.06
N TYR A 110 -8.33 -27.21 6.76
CA TYR A 110 -8.62 -28.10 5.63
C TYR A 110 -8.30 -29.57 5.96
N TYR A 111 -8.90 -30.51 5.23
CA TYR A 111 -8.57 -31.93 5.34
C TYR A 111 -7.19 -32.22 4.77
N GLN A 112 -6.35 -32.94 5.53
CA GLN A 112 -5.08 -33.42 5.00
C GLN A 112 -5.31 -34.73 4.26
N ASN A 113 -4.99 -34.74 2.96
CA ASN A 113 -5.06 -35.96 2.17
C ASN A 113 -3.78 -36.77 2.32
N HIS A 114 -3.91 -38.00 2.81
CA HIS A 114 -2.83 -38.98 2.89
C HIS A 114 -3.12 -40.13 1.91
N PRO A 115 -2.27 -40.37 0.87
CA PRO A 115 -2.55 -41.44 -0.09
C PRO A 115 -2.69 -42.80 0.59
N GLY A 116 -3.76 -43.52 0.25
CA GLY A 116 -4.05 -44.84 0.82
C GLY A 116 -4.64 -44.82 2.22
N ILE A 117 -4.90 -43.64 2.79
CA ILE A 117 -5.52 -43.47 4.12
C ILE A 117 -6.76 -42.58 3.95
N ASP A 118 -7.94 -43.19 4.06
CA ASP A 118 -9.22 -42.46 4.09
C ASP A 118 -9.65 -42.29 5.55
N LEU A 119 -9.61 -41.05 6.05
CA LEU A 119 -10.00 -40.71 7.42
C LEU A 119 -11.06 -39.60 7.37
N PRO A 120 -12.26 -39.82 7.95
CA PRO A 120 -13.34 -38.84 7.93
C PRO A 120 -13.16 -37.75 9.00
N TYR A 121 -11.94 -37.51 9.48
CA TYR A 121 -11.64 -36.60 10.59
C TYR A 121 -10.54 -35.61 10.22
N CYS A 122 -10.66 -34.36 10.69
CA CYS A 122 -9.59 -33.39 10.53
C CYS A 122 -8.41 -33.68 11.48
N ASN A 123 -7.23 -33.14 11.16
CA ASN A 123 -6.01 -33.35 11.95
C ASN A 123 -6.17 -32.96 13.43
N ASN A 124 -6.92 -31.90 13.73
CA ASN A 124 -7.17 -31.49 15.12
C ASN A 124 -7.99 -32.54 15.88
N CYS A 125 -9.06 -33.08 15.28
CA CYS A 125 -9.88 -34.12 15.92
C CYS A 125 -9.08 -35.40 16.20
N ILE A 126 -8.23 -35.82 15.25
CA ILE A 126 -7.34 -36.98 15.43
C ILE A 126 -6.35 -36.74 16.57
N LEU A 127 -5.72 -35.57 16.61
CA LEU A 127 -4.77 -35.21 17.67
C LEU A 127 -5.45 -35.09 19.04
N GLN A 128 -6.72 -34.70 19.11
CA GLN A 128 -7.46 -34.66 20.37
C GLN A 128 -7.74 -36.05 20.92
N MET A 129 -8.05 -37.03 20.06
CA MET A 129 -8.17 -38.42 20.49
C MET A 129 -6.87 -38.92 21.12
N GLU A 130 -5.72 -38.62 20.51
CA GLU A 130 -4.41 -38.98 21.07
C GLU A 130 -4.14 -38.26 22.40
N LYS A 131 -4.40 -36.95 22.49
CA LYS A 131 -4.15 -36.17 23.70
C LYS A 131 -5.05 -36.53 24.89
N CYS A 132 -6.23 -37.08 24.64
CA CYS A 132 -7.17 -37.49 25.68
C CYS A 132 -7.06 -38.97 26.05
N VAL A 133 -6.74 -39.85 25.10
CA VAL A 133 -6.77 -41.32 25.27
C VAL A 133 -5.38 -41.96 25.24
N GLY A 134 -4.35 -41.24 24.76
CA GLY A 134 -2.97 -41.70 24.66
C GLY A 134 -2.24 -41.87 25.99
N LYS A 135 -1.05 -42.47 25.94
CA LYS A 135 -0.20 -42.65 27.13
C LYS A 135 0.35 -41.29 27.60
N GLY A 136 -0.16 -40.80 28.72
CA GLY A 136 0.20 -39.48 29.29
C GLY A 136 -0.82 -38.37 28.96
N SER A 137 -2.11 -38.72 28.91
CA SER A 137 -3.24 -37.84 28.55
C SER A 137 -3.07 -36.42 29.11
N THR A 138 -2.92 -35.45 28.21
CA THR A 138 -2.71 -34.03 28.56
C THR A 138 -4.02 -33.34 28.92
N PHE A 139 -5.15 -33.85 28.41
CA PHE A 139 -6.50 -33.34 28.68
C PHE A 139 -7.42 -34.44 29.20
N THR A 140 -8.39 -34.07 30.03
CA THR A 140 -9.31 -34.97 30.70
C THR A 140 -10.51 -35.38 29.84
N SER A 141 -10.85 -34.58 28.84
CA SER A 141 -12.00 -34.77 27.95
C SER A 141 -11.68 -34.25 26.55
N MET A 142 -12.40 -34.73 25.53
CA MET A 142 -12.38 -34.10 24.20
C MET A 142 -13.33 -32.89 24.19
N TYR A 143 -13.04 -31.91 23.34
CA TYR A 143 -13.95 -30.79 23.03
C TYR A 143 -14.67 -31.01 21.69
N ASP A 144 -15.60 -30.11 21.35
CA ASP A 144 -16.32 -30.13 20.06
C ASP A 144 -15.70 -29.17 19.02
N PHE A 145 -14.59 -28.50 19.34
CA PHE A 145 -13.96 -27.54 18.44
C PHE A 145 -13.38 -28.21 17.19
N CYS A 146 -13.97 -27.89 16.04
CA CYS A 146 -13.48 -28.29 14.73
C CYS A 146 -12.96 -27.08 13.95
N PRO A 147 -11.66 -27.04 13.56
CA PRO A 147 -11.12 -26.00 12.71
C PRO A 147 -11.87 -25.83 11.39
N LEU A 148 -12.35 -26.92 10.80
CA LEU A 148 -13.08 -26.86 9.53
C LEU A 148 -14.37 -26.04 9.65
N ALA A 149 -15.04 -26.12 10.81
CA ALA A 149 -16.23 -25.34 11.12
C ALA A 149 -15.88 -23.85 11.28
N LEU A 150 -14.76 -23.53 11.95
CA LEU A 150 -14.26 -22.15 12.09
C LEU A 150 -13.86 -21.53 10.74
N PHE A 151 -13.25 -22.29 9.83
CA PHE A 151 -12.86 -21.83 8.49
C PHE A 151 -13.97 -22.00 7.44
N SER A 152 -15.15 -22.46 7.82
CA SER A 152 -16.29 -22.61 6.92
C SER A 152 -16.81 -21.24 6.46
N THR A 153 -17.64 -21.24 5.42
CA THR A 153 -18.40 -20.04 5.00
C THR A 153 -19.71 -19.88 5.76
N GLN A 154 -20.02 -20.79 6.69
CA GLN A 154 -21.29 -20.81 7.43
C GLN A 154 -21.10 -20.20 8.81
N VAL A 155 -21.63 -18.99 9.02
CA VAL A 155 -21.52 -18.25 10.30
C VAL A 155 -21.99 -19.10 11.49
N ARG A 156 -23.00 -19.93 11.30
CA ARG A 156 -23.48 -20.87 12.33
C ARG A 156 -22.41 -21.87 12.77
N GLU A 157 -21.72 -22.52 11.84
CA GLU A 157 -20.66 -23.48 12.15
C GLU A 157 -19.47 -22.78 12.83
N GLN A 158 -19.13 -21.56 12.38
CA GLN A 158 -18.09 -20.76 13.01
C GLN A 158 -18.45 -20.40 14.46
N ARG A 159 -19.70 -20.01 14.71
CA ARG A 159 -20.21 -19.71 16.05
C ARG A 159 -20.14 -20.93 16.97
N GLU A 160 -20.64 -22.07 16.51
CA GLU A 160 -20.59 -23.34 17.26
C GLU A 160 -19.14 -23.72 17.62
N ALA A 161 -18.17 -23.47 16.72
CA ALA A 161 -16.76 -23.68 16.98
C ALA A 161 -16.22 -22.75 18.09
N LEU A 162 -16.55 -21.45 18.07
CA LEU A 162 -16.13 -20.51 19.11
C LEU A 162 -16.79 -20.80 20.47
N GLU A 163 -18.08 -21.16 20.47
CA GLU A 163 -18.80 -21.57 21.68
C GLU A 163 -18.18 -22.82 22.30
N SER A 164 -17.76 -23.79 21.48
CA SER A 164 -17.01 -24.94 21.98
C SER A 164 -15.68 -24.55 22.63
N LEU A 165 -14.96 -23.56 22.08
CA LEU A 165 -13.71 -23.09 22.67
C LEU A 165 -13.92 -22.34 23.98
N ILE A 166 -15.01 -21.59 24.12
CA ILE A 166 -15.38 -20.96 25.40
C ILE A 166 -15.75 -22.01 26.45
N ARG A 167 -16.46 -23.06 26.03
CA ARG A 167 -16.81 -24.16 26.94
C ARG A 167 -15.57 -24.95 27.38
N ASP A 168 -14.63 -25.16 26.46
CA ASP A 168 -13.39 -25.88 26.72
C ASP A 168 -12.21 -25.30 25.94
N PRO A 169 -11.37 -24.45 26.57
CA PRO A 169 -10.32 -23.71 25.86
C PRO A 169 -9.18 -24.53 25.26
N HIS A 170 -8.85 -25.71 25.82
CA HIS A 170 -7.82 -26.65 25.30
C HIS A 170 -6.51 -26.04 24.73
N ARG A 171 -6.01 -24.94 25.33
CA ARG A 171 -4.86 -24.12 24.91
C ARG A 171 -5.01 -23.49 23.52
N ASN A 172 -6.23 -23.48 23.01
CA ASN A 172 -6.63 -22.89 21.74
C ASN A 172 -7.47 -21.63 21.93
N LEU A 173 -7.91 -21.32 23.14
CA LEU A 173 -8.52 -20.05 23.50
C LEU A 173 -7.91 -19.47 24.78
N ARG A 174 -7.72 -18.16 24.81
CA ARG A 174 -7.58 -17.35 26.02
C ARG A 174 -8.38 -16.07 25.89
N ILE A 175 -8.98 -15.62 26.99
CA ILE A 175 -9.69 -14.34 27.05
C ILE A 175 -9.00 -13.47 28.09
N PHE A 176 -8.73 -12.22 27.69
CA PHE A 176 -8.12 -11.19 28.52
C PHE A 176 -9.12 -10.06 28.75
N LEU A 177 -9.08 -9.50 29.96
CA LEU A 177 -9.79 -8.30 30.37
C LEU A 177 -8.76 -7.26 30.79
N ASP A 178 -8.62 -6.19 30.00
CA ASP A 178 -7.60 -5.15 30.18
C ASP A 178 -6.19 -5.72 30.40
N GLY A 179 -5.82 -6.70 29.57
CA GLY A 179 -4.52 -7.39 29.60
C GLY A 179 -4.38 -8.51 30.64
N LYS A 180 -5.33 -8.65 31.58
CA LYS A 180 -5.33 -9.74 32.56
C LYS A 180 -6.04 -10.98 32.00
N THR A 181 -5.44 -12.16 32.10
CA THR A 181 -6.12 -13.40 31.68
C THR A 181 -7.26 -13.72 32.64
N VAL A 182 -8.47 -13.84 32.13
CA VAL A 182 -9.69 -14.18 32.91
C VAL A 182 -10.26 -15.54 32.55
N HIS A 183 -10.01 -16.04 31.33
CA HIS A 183 -10.49 -17.34 30.89
C HIS A 183 -9.43 -18.08 30.09
N SER A 184 -9.00 -19.24 30.59
CA SER A 184 -8.06 -20.17 29.94
C SER A 184 -8.22 -21.56 30.54
N ASN A 185 -7.37 -22.52 30.16
CA ASN A 185 -7.31 -23.82 30.82
C ASN A 185 -6.87 -23.74 32.29
N GLU A 186 -5.99 -22.81 32.61
CA GLU A 186 -5.47 -22.60 33.95
C GLU A 186 -6.42 -21.77 34.82
N THR A 187 -7.16 -20.85 34.20
CA THR A 187 -8.18 -20.01 34.86
C THR A 187 -9.53 -20.21 34.18
N PHE A 188 -10.15 -21.36 34.41
CA PHE A 188 -11.42 -21.71 33.80
C PHE A 188 -12.60 -21.05 34.53
N LEU A 189 -13.58 -20.59 33.76
CA LEU A 189 -14.84 -20.01 34.25
C LEU A 189 -16.00 -20.64 33.52
N GLN A 190 -17.11 -20.88 34.21
CA GLN A 190 -18.35 -21.26 33.56
C GLN A 190 -18.90 -20.07 32.75
N ARG A 191 -19.77 -20.35 31.78
CA ARG A 191 -20.30 -19.32 30.86
C ARG A 191 -20.93 -18.13 31.59
N ASP A 192 -21.74 -18.39 32.61
CA ASP A 192 -22.44 -17.36 33.37
C ASP A 192 -21.45 -16.51 34.19
N GLU A 193 -20.45 -17.15 34.81
CA GLU A 193 -19.38 -16.46 35.55
C GLU A 193 -18.54 -15.57 34.62
N LEU A 194 -18.20 -16.09 33.44
CA LEU A 194 -17.47 -15.36 32.42
C LEU A 194 -18.28 -14.14 31.95
N GLN A 195 -19.58 -14.30 31.70
CA GLN A 195 -20.46 -13.18 31.33
C GLN A 195 -20.48 -12.11 32.42
N SER A 196 -20.69 -12.49 33.68
CA SER A 196 -20.72 -11.52 34.80
C SER A 196 -19.39 -10.79 34.99
N ILE A 197 -18.25 -11.42 34.66
CA ILE A 197 -16.94 -10.79 34.72
C ILE A 197 -16.70 -9.84 33.53
N LEU A 198 -17.10 -10.23 32.32
CA LEU A 198 -16.87 -9.43 31.12
C LEU A 198 -17.82 -8.22 31.03
N TYR A 199 -19.08 -8.39 31.45
CA TYR A 199 -20.13 -7.38 31.38
C TYR A 199 -20.97 -7.33 32.67
N PRO A 200 -20.44 -6.75 33.76
CA PRO A 200 -21.13 -6.71 35.06
C PRO A 200 -22.39 -5.81 35.08
N GLU A 201 -22.52 -4.88 34.13
CA GLU A 201 -23.68 -3.96 34.04
C GLU A 201 -24.81 -4.50 33.13
N ASP A 202 -24.68 -5.72 32.59
CA ASP A 202 -25.61 -6.35 31.63
C ASP A 202 -25.97 -5.48 30.41
N ASP A 203 -25.09 -4.54 30.08
CA ASP A 203 -25.26 -3.65 28.93
C ASP A 203 -24.79 -4.28 27.61
N CYS A 204 -24.16 -5.45 27.68
CA CYS A 204 -23.81 -6.32 26.57
C CYS A 204 -23.70 -7.76 27.08
N CYS A 205 -23.68 -8.75 26.18
CA CYS A 205 -23.58 -10.15 26.56
C CYS A 205 -22.49 -10.89 25.78
N LEU A 206 -22.20 -12.12 26.22
CA LEU A 206 -21.19 -12.95 25.56
C LEU A 206 -21.57 -13.27 24.10
N ASP A 207 -22.87 -13.36 23.79
CA ASP A 207 -23.36 -13.58 22.44
C ASP A 207 -23.09 -12.39 21.51
N ASP A 208 -23.16 -11.16 22.01
CA ASP A 208 -22.77 -9.96 21.27
C ASP A 208 -21.26 -9.93 21.03
N LEU A 209 -20.45 -10.29 22.04
CA LEU A 209 -18.99 -10.38 21.89
C LEU A 209 -18.61 -11.39 20.80
N LEU A 210 -19.24 -12.58 20.80
CA LEU A 210 -19.03 -13.60 19.77
C LEU A 210 -19.40 -13.10 18.38
N GLU A 211 -20.52 -12.39 18.25
CA GLU A 211 -20.95 -11.80 16.97
C GLU A 211 -19.95 -10.74 16.48
N GLY A 212 -19.41 -9.92 17.40
CA GLY A 212 -18.34 -8.98 17.12
C GLY A 212 -17.08 -9.66 16.62
N VAL A 213 -16.64 -10.73 17.29
CA VAL A 213 -15.48 -11.54 16.89
C VAL A 213 -15.68 -12.17 15.52
N LEU A 214 -16.86 -12.76 15.25
CA LEU A 214 -17.18 -13.33 13.94
C LEU A 214 -17.19 -12.27 12.84
N SER A 215 -17.70 -11.08 13.14
CA SER A 215 -17.69 -9.94 12.21
C SER A 215 -16.25 -9.54 11.86
N VAL A 216 -15.35 -9.44 12.85
CA VAL A 216 -13.92 -9.21 12.62
C VAL A 216 -13.30 -10.32 11.76
N LEU A 217 -13.51 -11.58 12.13
CA LEU A 217 -12.91 -12.75 11.47
C LEU A 217 -13.34 -12.87 10.01
N ASN A 218 -14.59 -12.52 9.70
CA ASN A 218 -15.15 -12.54 8.35
C ASN A 218 -14.95 -11.23 7.57
N GLY A 219 -14.44 -10.17 8.20
CA GLY A 219 -14.26 -8.86 7.57
C GLY A 219 -15.58 -8.13 7.27
N SER A 220 -16.61 -8.35 8.09
CA SER A 220 -17.92 -7.70 7.98
C SER A 220 -18.07 -6.59 9.01
N LYS A 221 -18.59 -5.42 8.62
CA LYS A 221 -18.78 -4.25 9.50
C LYS A 221 -20.22 -4.07 10.00
N GLU A 222 -21.17 -4.64 9.26
CA GLU A 222 -22.60 -4.64 9.57
C GLU A 222 -22.99 -6.10 9.73
N GLY A 223 -23.29 -6.55 10.96
CA GLY A 223 -23.46 -7.97 11.29
C GLY A 223 -24.23 -8.75 10.21
N GLY A 224 -23.49 -9.61 9.49
CA GLY A 224 -23.93 -10.25 8.25
C GLY A 224 -22.77 -10.89 7.49
N SER A 225 -23.08 -11.78 6.55
CA SER A 225 -22.10 -12.48 5.71
C SER A 225 -21.44 -11.50 4.72
N GLY A 226 -20.23 -11.03 5.03
CA GLY A 226 -19.41 -10.28 4.07
C GLY A 226 -19.04 -11.12 2.84
N ASP A 227 -18.54 -10.49 1.77
CA ASP A 227 -18.11 -11.16 0.52
C ASP A 227 -17.01 -12.23 0.79
N GLY A 228 -16.40 -12.23 1.98
CA GLY A 228 -15.60 -13.33 2.54
C GLY A 228 -14.26 -13.59 1.85
N ARG A 229 -14.11 -13.14 0.60
CA ARG A 229 -12.98 -13.39 -0.31
C ARG A 229 -11.65 -12.85 0.18
N ASP A 230 -11.66 -11.88 1.11
CA ASP A 230 -10.44 -11.25 1.64
C ASP A 230 -10.38 -11.18 3.18
N SER A 231 -11.09 -12.08 3.86
CA SER A 231 -11.07 -12.16 5.33
C SER A 231 -9.77 -12.76 5.86
N LEU A 232 -9.40 -12.44 7.11
CA LEU A 232 -8.21 -13.00 7.78
C LEU A 232 -8.22 -14.53 7.76
N LEU A 233 -9.37 -15.17 8.04
CA LEU A 233 -9.48 -16.62 8.01
C LEU A 233 -9.26 -17.19 6.60
N GLN A 234 -9.75 -16.54 5.54
CA GLN A 234 -9.50 -17.01 4.17
C GLN A 234 -8.05 -16.82 3.73
N GLN A 235 -7.41 -15.71 4.11
CA GLN A 235 -5.98 -15.49 3.85
C GLN A 235 -5.12 -16.54 4.57
N LEU A 236 -5.40 -16.82 5.84
CA LEU A 236 -4.75 -17.90 6.59
C LEU A 236 -4.98 -19.26 5.93
N LEU A 237 -6.22 -19.59 5.56
CA LEU A 237 -6.55 -20.86 4.91
C LEU A 237 -5.80 -21.03 3.58
N LYS A 238 -5.71 -19.96 2.77
CA LYS A 238 -4.96 -19.96 1.51
C LYS A 238 -3.48 -20.26 1.75
N GLY A 239 -2.87 -19.65 2.77
CA GLY A 239 -1.48 -19.93 3.14
C GLY A 239 -1.28 -21.33 3.73
N GLN A 240 -2.23 -21.83 4.53
CA GLN A 240 -2.17 -23.20 5.06
C GLN A 240 -2.24 -24.26 3.94
N LYS A 241 -3.03 -24.02 2.89
CA LYS A 241 -3.20 -24.92 1.75
C LYS A 241 -1.98 -25.02 0.83
N MET A 242 -0.92 -24.24 1.06
CA MET A 242 0.36 -24.44 0.36
C MET A 242 1.04 -25.77 0.75
N ASP A 243 0.64 -26.38 1.86
CA ASP A 243 1.03 -27.74 2.21
C ASP A 243 0.18 -28.77 1.45
N GLU A 244 0.73 -29.20 0.31
CA GLU A 244 0.22 -30.27 -0.54
C GLU A 244 0.71 -31.68 -0.13
N LEU A 245 1.69 -31.76 0.79
CA LEU A 245 2.35 -33.01 1.16
C LEU A 245 1.69 -33.70 2.35
N GLY A 246 1.44 -32.92 3.40
CA GLY A 246 1.17 -33.43 4.74
C GLY A 246 2.41 -34.06 5.39
N ILE A 247 2.35 -34.24 6.71
CA ILE A 247 3.50 -34.66 7.52
C ILE A 247 4.14 -35.98 7.06
N VAL A 248 3.33 -36.97 6.64
CA VAL A 248 3.82 -38.30 6.26
C VAL A 248 4.70 -38.22 5.00
N LYS A 249 4.23 -37.55 3.94
CA LYS A 249 5.02 -37.38 2.71
C LYS A 249 6.18 -36.42 2.93
N ALA A 250 5.99 -35.35 3.70
CA ALA A 250 7.07 -34.44 4.03
C ALA A 250 8.22 -35.17 4.74
N HIS A 251 7.90 -36.04 5.70
CA HIS A 251 8.87 -36.90 6.36
C HIS A 251 9.58 -37.83 5.37
N GLN A 252 8.84 -38.56 4.52
CA GLN A 252 9.45 -39.43 3.51
C GLN A 252 10.38 -38.65 2.57
N LEU A 253 9.92 -37.52 2.03
CA LEU A 253 10.66 -36.66 1.12
C LEU A 253 11.93 -36.12 1.78
N PHE A 254 11.87 -35.70 3.04
CA PHE A 254 13.02 -35.20 3.79
C PHE A 254 14.18 -36.22 3.86
N PHE A 255 13.88 -37.51 4.07
CA PHE A 255 14.90 -38.56 4.12
C PHE A 255 15.46 -38.97 2.75
N THR A 256 14.84 -38.52 1.66
CA THR A 256 15.41 -38.71 0.30
C THR A 256 16.46 -37.65 -0.07
N LEU A 257 16.52 -36.54 0.68
CA LEU A 257 17.45 -35.45 0.44
C LEU A 257 18.88 -35.78 0.91
N SER A 258 19.88 -35.18 0.25
CA SER A 258 21.26 -35.18 0.73
C SER A 258 21.41 -34.39 2.04
N GLN A 259 22.50 -34.64 2.80
CA GLN A 259 22.77 -33.91 4.05
C GLN A 259 22.81 -32.37 3.87
N LYS A 260 23.31 -31.90 2.72
CA LYS A 260 23.37 -30.47 2.40
C LYS A 260 21.98 -29.87 2.19
N GLU A 261 21.11 -30.58 1.48
CA GLU A 261 19.72 -30.18 1.23
C GLU A 261 18.88 -30.25 2.51
N GLN A 262 19.07 -31.28 3.34
CA GLN A 262 18.44 -31.35 4.66
C GLN A 262 18.84 -30.16 5.54
N ALA A 263 20.13 -29.79 5.54
CA ALA A 263 20.61 -28.60 6.24
C ALA A 263 20.10 -27.28 5.65
N GLU A 264 19.80 -27.24 4.35
CA GLU A 264 19.15 -26.09 3.69
C GLU A 264 17.69 -25.95 4.12
N VAL A 265 16.94 -27.05 4.16
CA VAL A 265 15.56 -27.09 4.67
C VAL A 265 15.52 -26.74 6.16
N GLY A 266 16.47 -27.27 6.94
CA GLY A 266 16.56 -27.08 8.39
C GLY A 266 17.09 -25.70 8.82
N ARG A 267 17.83 -25.00 7.96
CA ARG A 267 18.08 -23.55 8.11
C ARG A 267 16.77 -22.82 7.82
N LYS A 268 15.84 -22.86 8.78
CA LYS A 268 14.51 -22.23 8.78
C LYS A 268 14.44 -21.14 7.74
N VAL A 269 13.96 -21.50 6.55
CA VAL A 269 13.57 -20.61 5.46
C VAL A 269 14.35 -19.29 5.47
N GLN A 270 15.66 -19.36 5.22
CA GLN A 270 16.48 -18.15 5.17
C GLN A 270 16.06 -17.30 3.96
N SER A 271 15.84 -16.02 4.25
CA SER A 271 15.32 -14.90 3.46
C SER A 271 15.87 -14.66 2.06
N GLN A 272 16.94 -15.35 1.64
CA GLN A 272 17.51 -15.14 0.31
C GLN A 272 16.57 -15.69 -0.78
N GLY A 273 15.75 -14.80 -1.34
CA GLY A 273 14.82 -15.09 -2.44
C GLY A 273 13.33 -15.05 -2.07
N GLY A 274 12.96 -14.69 -0.83
CA GLY A 274 11.56 -14.53 -0.41
C GLY A 274 10.67 -15.73 -0.76
N LEU A 275 9.53 -15.47 -1.39
CA LEU A 275 8.54 -16.49 -1.81
C LEU A 275 8.79 -17.14 -3.18
N SER A 276 9.97 -16.97 -3.78
CA SER A 276 10.28 -17.55 -5.10
C SER A 276 10.11 -19.08 -5.18
N PHE A 277 10.36 -19.80 -4.10
CA PHE A 277 10.20 -21.26 -4.01
C PHE A 277 8.73 -21.73 -4.09
N LEU A 278 7.74 -20.82 -3.97
CA LEU A 278 6.33 -21.18 -4.13
C LEU A 278 5.98 -21.68 -5.53
N GLN A 279 6.80 -21.36 -6.54
CA GLN A 279 6.60 -21.81 -7.93
C GLN A 279 7.46 -23.04 -8.26
N ASP A 280 8.49 -23.33 -7.47
CA ASP A 280 9.43 -24.43 -7.71
C ASP A 280 8.94 -25.75 -7.12
N GLN A 281 8.95 -26.80 -7.94
CA GLN A 281 8.49 -28.16 -7.60
C GLN A 281 9.61 -29.08 -7.10
N SER A 282 10.82 -28.54 -6.86
CA SER A 282 11.89 -29.32 -6.27
C SER A 282 11.52 -29.86 -4.88
N PRO A 283 12.04 -31.04 -4.47
CA PRO A 283 11.82 -31.59 -3.13
C PRO A 283 12.08 -30.62 -1.97
N VAL A 284 13.12 -29.80 -2.09
CA VAL A 284 13.47 -28.76 -1.10
C VAL A 284 12.40 -27.67 -1.04
N SER A 285 11.93 -27.19 -2.19
CA SER A 285 10.90 -26.15 -2.27
C SER A 285 9.55 -26.64 -1.74
N LEU A 286 9.17 -27.89 -2.02
CA LEU A 286 7.97 -28.52 -1.44
C LEU A 286 8.04 -28.61 0.10
N LEU A 287 9.21 -28.95 0.65
CA LEU A 287 9.41 -28.96 2.10
C LEU A 287 9.40 -27.55 2.70
N LYS A 288 9.96 -26.54 2.01
CA LYS A 288 9.86 -25.13 2.43
C LYS A 288 8.41 -24.66 2.49
N ARG A 289 7.56 -25.04 1.52
CA ARG A 289 6.10 -24.79 1.56
C ARG A 289 5.44 -25.46 2.76
N PHE A 290 5.77 -26.72 3.03
CA PHE A 290 5.29 -27.46 4.19
C PHE A 290 5.62 -26.73 5.51
N PHE A 291 6.86 -26.28 5.71
CA PHE A 291 7.26 -25.55 6.92
C PHE A 291 6.60 -24.17 7.04
N LEU A 292 6.45 -23.43 5.93
CA LEU A 292 5.75 -22.14 5.94
C LEU A 292 4.27 -22.31 6.29
N ALA A 293 3.61 -23.30 5.69
CA ALA A 293 2.23 -23.64 6.03
C ALA A 293 2.11 -24.11 7.49
N ALA A 294 3.08 -24.87 8.02
CA ALA A 294 3.09 -25.27 9.43
C ALA A 294 3.10 -24.05 10.37
N THR A 295 3.85 -22.99 10.05
CA THR A 295 3.81 -21.72 10.80
C THR A 295 2.40 -21.11 10.82
N LEU A 296 1.69 -21.12 9.68
CA LEU A 296 0.32 -20.59 9.58
C LEU A 296 -0.75 -21.51 10.21
N LYS A 297 -0.44 -22.80 10.38
CA LYS A 297 -1.31 -23.76 11.10
C LYS A 297 -1.20 -23.58 12.62
N ASP A 298 -0.09 -23.05 13.12
CA ASP A 298 0.19 -22.90 14.56
C ASP A 298 0.34 -21.45 15.03
N CYS A 299 -0.23 -20.49 14.29
CA CYS A 299 -0.33 -19.11 14.73
C CYS A 299 -1.53 -18.89 15.69
N SER A 300 -1.46 -17.81 16.48
CA SER A 300 -2.59 -17.26 17.23
C SER A 300 -3.15 -16.03 16.52
N ILE A 301 -4.45 -15.82 16.62
CA ILE A 301 -5.15 -14.58 16.24
C ILE A 301 -5.57 -13.88 17.53
N MET A 302 -5.25 -12.60 17.68
CA MET A 302 -5.69 -11.79 18.82
C MET A 302 -6.64 -10.70 18.35
N ILE A 303 -7.85 -10.69 18.90
CA ILE A 303 -8.90 -9.73 18.54
C ILE A 303 -9.31 -8.98 19.81
N SER A 304 -9.09 -7.68 19.83
CA SER A 304 -9.46 -6.80 20.95
C SER A 304 -10.71 -6.02 20.61
N LEU A 305 -11.75 -6.11 21.45
CA LEU A 305 -13.01 -5.38 21.32
C LEU A 305 -13.26 -4.54 22.57
N ARG A 306 -13.83 -3.34 22.38
CA ARG A 306 -14.29 -2.45 23.45
C ARG A 306 -15.68 -1.92 23.09
N LEU A 307 -16.64 -2.09 23.98
CA LEU A 307 -18.01 -1.60 23.78
C LEU A 307 -18.04 -0.07 23.81
N ILE A 308 -18.75 0.57 22.87
CA ILE A 308 -18.88 2.03 22.77
C ILE A 308 -20.34 2.44 22.99
N LYS A 309 -20.58 3.41 23.90
CA LYS A 309 -21.94 3.87 24.27
C LYS A 309 -22.46 5.04 23.40
N ASN A 310 -21.59 5.87 22.83
CA ASN A 310 -21.95 7.01 21.96
C ASN A 310 -21.23 6.95 20.60
N ASP A 311 -21.97 6.69 19.52
CA ASP A 311 -21.46 6.56 18.14
C ASP A 311 -21.90 7.74 17.23
N SER A 312 -22.56 8.75 17.80
CA SER A 312 -23.09 9.88 17.01
C SER A 312 -22.01 10.71 16.31
N ASP A 313 -20.80 10.74 16.87
CA ASP A 313 -19.65 11.49 16.32
C ASP A 313 -18.63 10.61 15.57
N LEU A 314 -18.86 9.29 15.49
CA LEU A 314 -17.88 8.30 15.01
C LEU A 314 -18.35 7.53 13.76
N GLN A 315 -19.37 8.04 13.07
CA GLN A 315 -20.06 7.32 12.00
C GLN A 315 -19.19 6.94 10.78
N GLU A 316 -18.03 7.56 10.62
CA GLU A 316 -17.09 7.31 9.50
C GLU A 316 -15.89 6.43 9.90
N GLU A 317 -15.81 5.96 11.15
CA GLU A 317 -14.65 5.20 11.61
C GLU A 317 -14.61 3.75 11.09
N THR A 318 -13.42 3.31 10.67
CA THR A 318 -13.23 2.00 10.02
C THR A 318 -12.95 0.83 10.95
N ASP A 319 -12.71 1.10 12.23
CA ASP A 319 -12.42 0.14 13.29
C ASP A 319 -13.64 -0.08 14.20
N LEU A 320 -14.85 0.20 13.71
CA LEU A 320 -16.09 -0.04 14.42
C LEU A 320 -16.86 -1.20 13.78
N ILE A 321 -17.50 -2.01 14.62
CA ILE A 321 -18.45 -3.05 14.23
C ILE A 321 -19.78 -2.74 14.87
N ARG A 322 -20.82 -2.65 14.03
CA ARG A 322 -22.19 -2.46 14.47
C ARG A 322 -22.94 -3.78 14.37
N LEU A 323 -23.40 -4.25 15.52
CA LEU A 323 -24.14 -5.50 15.64
C LEU A 323 -25.64 -5.28 15.39
N PRO A 324 -26.37 -6.32 14.93
CA PRO A 324 -27.83 -6.26 14.81
C PRO A 324 -28.55 -5.96 16.13
N SER A 325 -27.89 -6.22 17.27
CA SER A 325 -28.35 -5.89 18.61
C SER A 325 -28.24 -4.39 18.98
N ASN A 326 -27.89 -3.52 18.02
CA ASN A 326 -27.59 -2.10 18.22
C ASN A 326 -26.43 -1.85 19.19
N LYS A 327 -25.53 -2.83 19.35
CA LYS A 327 -24.26 -2.66 20.07
C LYS A 327 -23.16 -2.29 19.09
N THR A 328 -22.30 -1.36 19.49
CA THR A 328 -21.14 -0.95 18.70
C THR A 328 -19.86 -1.31 19.44
N PHE A 329 -18.99 -2.07 18.78
CA PHE A 329 -17.65 -2.37 19.27
C PHE A 329 -16.61 -1.60 18.49
N ALA A 330 -15.74 -0.88 19.18
CA ALA A 330 -14.43 -0.56 18.62
C ALA A 330 -13.58 -1.82 18.67
N TYR A 331 -12.94 -2.16 17.56
CA TYR A 331 -12.09 -3.34 17.47
C TYR A 331 -10.69 -2.98 16.98
N SER A 332 -9.71 -3.78 17.35
CA SER A 332 -8.36 -3.65 16.80
C SER A 332 -7.85 -5.04 16.45
N VAL A 333 -7.49 -5.19 15.16
CA VAL A 333 -6.60 -6.23 14.68
C VAL A 333 -5.34 -5.51 14.21
N LYS A 334 -4.19 -5.86 14.78
CA LYS A 334 -3.06 -4.92 14.83
C LYS A 334 -1.96 -5.20 13.82
N THR A 335 -1.57 -4.13 13.11
CA THR A 335 -0.17 -3.70 12.83
C THR A 335 -0.07 -2.18 12.82
N GLU A 336 1.11 -1.67 13.16
CA GLU A 336 1.43 -0.25 13.11
C GLU A 336 2.43 0.06 11.99
N PHE A 337 2.31 1.23 11.37
CA PHE A 337 3.30 1.78 10.43
C PHE A 337 4.50 2.37 11.20
N ARG A 338 5.60 1.62 11.25
CA ARG A 338 6.88 2.07 11.86
C ARG A 338 8.06 1.81 10.91
N PRO A 339 8.27 2.66 9.88
CA PRO A 339 9.44 2.53 9.01
C PRO A 339 10.72 2.77 9.81
N SER A 340 11.76 1.96 9.57
CA SER A 340 13.07 2.16 10.20
C SER A 340 13.94 3.10 9.36
N LYS A 341 13.83 3.01 8.03
CA LYS A 341 14.54 3.88 7.07
C LYS A 341 13.56 4.67 6.23
N VAL A 342 13.71 5.99 6.23
CA VAL A 342 12.85 6.91 5.49
C VAL A 342 13.67 7.76 4.52
N LEU A 343 13.33 7.70 3.24
CA LEU A 343 13.88 8.60 2.23
C LEU A 343 12.96 9.82 2.07
N ILE A 344 13.51 11.01 2.18
CA ILE A 344 12.81 12.27 1.89
C ILE A 344 13.26 12.75 0.50
N VAL A 345 12.35 12.69 -0.47
CA VAL A 345 12.55 13.26 -1.81
C VAL A 345 12.08 14.71 -1.77
N ALA A 346 13.03 15.64 -1.71
CA ALA A 346 12.75 17.07 -1.59
C ALA A 346 12.60 17.74 -2.97
N LYS A 347 11.70 18.73 -3.05
CA LYS A 347 11.55 19.58 -4.24
C LYS A 347 12.84 20.34 -4.52
N THR A 348 13.41 20.15 -5.72
CA THR A 348 14.38 21.11 -6.27
C THR A 348 13.65 22.41 -6.58
N THR A 349 13.95 23.49 -5.84
CA THR A 349 13.24 24.76 -6.00
C THR A 349 13.65 25.46 -7.30
N ARG A 350 12.79 26.36 -7.80
CA ARG A 350 13.13 27.19 -8.97
C ARG A 350 14.41 28.00 -8.74
N TYR A 351 14.63 28.51 -7.53
CA TYR A 351 15.86 29.19 -7.14
C TYR A 351 17.10 28.29 -7.32
N GLN A 352 17.06 27.06 -6.80
CA GLN A 352 18.16 26.10 -6.96
C GLN A 352 18.41 25.76 -8.43
N MET A 353 17.35 25.64 -9.23
CA MET A 353 17.48 25.37 -10.66
C MET A 353 18.14 26.54 -11.41
N GLU A 354 17.70 27.78 -11.18
CA GLU A 354 18.30 28.97 -11.78
C GLU A 354 19.78 29.11 -11.39
N LYS A 355 20.11 28.84 -10.12
CA LYS A 355 21.50 28.82 -9.63
C LYS A 355 22.34 27.73 -10.30
N ARG A 356 21.78 26.53 -10.51
CA ARG A 356 22.44 25.43 -11.23
C ARG A 356 22.66 25.78 -12.70
N LEU A 357 21.69 26.40 -13.37
CA LEU A 357 21.80 26.82 -14.78
C LEU A 357 22.78 27.98 -14.98
N ALA A 358 22.95 28.82 -13.95
CA ALA A 358 23.86 29.95 -13.95
C ALA A 358 25.24 29.58 -13.36
N SER A 359 25.66 28.31 -13.42
CA SER A 359 26.77 27.65 -12.72
C SER A 359 28.15 28.35 -12.68
N SER A 360 28.32 29.50 -13.33
CA SER A 360 29.53 30.32 -13.37
C SER A 360 29.31 31.79 -12.93
N VAL A 361 28.18 32.10 -12.31
CA VAL A 361 27.73 33.47 -11.99
C VAL A 361 27.55 33.62 -10.49
N ASP A 362 28.01 34.74 -9.91
CA ASP A 362 27.81 35.05 -8.49
C ASP A 362 26.34 35.40 -8.17
N ASP A 363 25.99 35.42 -6.88
CA ASP A 363 24.61 35.62 -6.43
C ASP A 363 24.06 37.04 -6.76
N GLU A 364 24.90 38.08 -6.85
CA GLU A 364 24.47 39.45 -7.22
C GLU A 364 24.16 39.56 -8.72
N THR A 365 25.00 38.92 -9.54
CA THR A 365 24.78 38.86 -10.98
C THR A 365 23.56 37.97 -11.30
N LEU A 366 23.36 36.86 -10.57
CA LEU A 366 22.15 36.04 -10.69
C LEU A 366 20.89 36.83 -10.32
N HIS A 367 20.95 37.61 -9.23
CA HIS A 367 19.87 38.53 -8.84
C HIS A 367 19.52 39.49 -10.00
N SER A 368 20.53 40.15 -10.57
CA SER A 368 20.35 41.09 -11.68
C SER A 368 19.75 40.43 -12.92
N ILE A 369 20.21 39.23 -13.28
CA ILE A 369 19.66 38.46 -14.41
C ILE A 369 18.18 38.13 -14.19
N LEU A 370 17.81 37.70 -12.98
CA LEU A 370 16.44 37.29 -12.68
C LEU A 370 15.48 38.49 -12.64
N VAL A 371 15.90 39.59 -12.02
CA VAL A 371 15.11 40.84 -11.99
C VAL A 371 14.91 41.40 -13.40
N ASN A 372 15.96 41.40 -14.24
CA ASN A 372 15.86 41.85 -15.64
C ASN A 372 14.92 40.98 -16.49
N ARG A 373 14.68 39.73 -16.10
CA ARG A 373 13.67 38.83 -16.71
C ARG A 373 12.25 39.03 -16.16
N GLY A 374 12.05 39.97 -15.25
CA GLY A 374 10.79 40.20 -14.56
C GLY A 374 10.49 39.19 -13.44
N THR A 375 11.50 38.47 -12.93
CA THR A 375 11.33 37.56 -11.79
C THR A 375 11.44 38.34 -10.48
N ASP A 376 10.45 38.17 -9.59
CA ASP A 376 10.54 38.63 -8.21
C ASP A 376 11.53 37.75 -7.42
N TYR A 377 12.78 38.19 -7.38
CA TYR A 377 13.88 37.47 -6.74
C TYR A 377 13.63 37.26 -5.24
N ASN A 378 13.14 38.29 -4.54
CA ASN A 378 12.94 38.23 -3.09
C ASN A 378 11.89 37.19 -2.72
N ARG A 379 10.76 37.17 -3.44
CA ARG A 379 9.74 36.14 -3.26
C ARG A 379 10.27 34.74 -3.60
N LEU A 380 11.05 34.62 -4.67
CA LEU A 380 11.65 33.36 -5.09
C LEU A 380 12.61 32.79 -4.02
N LEU A 381 13.45 33.65 -3.43
CA LEU A 381 14.37 33.29 -2.36
C LEU A 381 13.63 32.96 -1.05
N SER A 382 12.61 33.75 -0.67
CA SER A 382 11.76 33.46 0.50
C SER A 382 11.15 32.06 0.40
N LYS A 383 10.53 31.75 -0.75
CA LYS A 383 9.93 30.44 -1.00
C LYS A 383 10.94 29.29 -0.95
N HIS A 384 12.18 29.53 -1.40
CA HIS A 384 13.24 28.54 -1.26
C HIS A 384 13.60 28.29 0.21
N ASN A 385 13.76 29.35 1.00
CA ASN A 385 14.10 29.25 2.42
C ASN A 385 12.98 28.58 3.24
N GLU A 386 11.73 28.97 3.01
CA GLU A 386 10.53 28.34 3.61
C GLU A 386 10.51 26.82 3.35
N HIS A 387 10.69 26.42 2.08
CA HIS A 387 10.73 25.00 1.71
C HIS A 387 11.87 24.25 2.41
N LYS A 388 13.08 24.82 2.43
CA LYS A 388 14.25 24.19 3.09
C LYS A 388 14.06 24.06 4.59
N ALA A 389 13.46 25.06 5.24
CA ALA A 389 13.12 25.00 6.66
C ALA A 389 12.10 23.88 6.94
N TYR A 390 11.07 23.75 6.09
CA TYR A 390 10.08 22.68 6.21
C TYR A 390 10.72 21.30 6.07
N VAL A 391 11.53 21.05 5.04
CA VAL A 391 12.20 19.75 4.84
C VAL A 391 13.06 19.37 6.06
N LYS A 392 13.81 20.33 6.63
CA LYS A 392 14.61 20.09 7.84
C LYS A 392 13.74 19.75 9.05
N TYR A 393 12.62 20.45 9.21
CA TYR A 393 11.69 20.16 10.30
C TYR A 393 11.07 18.77 10.15
N LEU A 394 10.63 18.39 8.94
CA LEU A 394 10.13 17.04 8.66
C LEU A 394 11.18 15.96 8.97
N GLU A 395 12.44 16.19 8.59
CA GLU A 395 13.55 15.29 8.92
C GLU A 395 13.71 15.12 10.44
N GLN A 396 13.69 16.23 11.19
CA GLN A 396 13.76 16.19 12.65
C GLN A 396 12.60 15.40 13.28
N LEU A 397 11.37 15.62 12.80
CA LEU A 397 10.19 14.89 13.28
C LEU A 397 10.29 13.38 13.07
N LEU A 398 10.86 12.95 11.93
CA LEU A 398 11.08 11.54 11.62
C LEU A 398 12.23 10.94 12.46
N LYS A 399 13.35 11.68 12.63
CA LYS A 399 14.45 11.28 13.51
C LYS A 399 14.00 11.12 14.97
N ASN A 400 13.16 12.03 15.45
CA ASN A 400 12.57 11.97 16.80
C ASN A 400 11.68 10.74 17.02
N ARG A 401 11.22 10.10 15.93
CA ARG A 401 10.46 8.85 15.94
C ARG A 401 11.32 7.62 15.61
N ASN A 402 12.63 7.74 15.80
CA ASN A 402 13.64 6.70 15.61
C ASN A 402 13.79 6.21 14.16
N CYS A 403 13.51 7.05 13.16
CA CYS A 403 13.82 6.73 11.77
C CYS A 403 15.24 7.19 11.39
N GLU A 404 15.97 6.32 10.70
CA GLU A 404 17.12 6.73 9.91
C GLU A 404 16.62 7.46 8.66
N THR A 405 17.10 8.67 8.39
CA THR A 405 16.61 9.50 7.26
C THR A 405 17.71 9.83 6.27
N ARG A 406 17.34 9.88 4.98
CA ARG A 406 18.17 10.47 3.92
C ARG A 406 17.34 11.49 3.15
N ILE A 407 17.92 12.64 2.82
CA ILE A 407 17.30 13.64 1.97
C ILE A 407 17.98 13.61 0.60
N VAL A 408 17.20 13.47 -0.45
CA VAL A 408 17.67 13.54 -1.85
C VAL A 408 16.83 14.53 -2.63
N GLU A 409 17.45 15.16 -3.63
CA GLU A 409 16.77 16.02 -4.58
C GLU A 409 16.68 15.34 -5.95
N ARG A 410 16.05 15.99 -6.93
CA ARG A 410 15.80 15.42 -8.27
C ARG A 410 17.01 14.78 -8.93
N PHE A 411 18.17 15.38 -8.81
CA PHE A 411 19.38 14.93 -9.51
C PHE A 411 20.14 13.83 -8.77
N ASP A 412 19.78 13.60 -7.51
CA ASP A 412 20.40 12.60 -6.63
C ASP A 412 19.41 11.46 -6.30
N TYR A 413 18.21 11.48 -6.92
CA TYR A 413 17.18 10.47 -6.72
C TYR A 413 17.27 9.38 -7.81
N ASP A 414 17.80 8.23 -7.42
CA ASP A 414 17.94 7.04 -8.26
C ASP A 414 17.29 5.81 -7.61
N GLU A 415 17.34 4.68 -8.32
CA GLU A 415 16.83 3.39 -7.85
C GLU A 415 17.50 2.96 -6.54
N SER A 416 18.80 3.23 -6.38
CA SER A 416 19.55 2.86 -5.17
C SER A 416 19.09 3.62 -3.93
N ALA A 417 18.77 4.91 -4.09
CA ALA A 417 18.22 5.74 -3.03
C ALA A 417 16.81 5.26 -2.64
N ALA A 418 15.97 4.93 -3.64
CA ALA A 418 14.63 4.39 -3.41
C ALA A 418 14.69 3.02 -2.71
N ASP A 419 15.59 2.12 -3.12
CA ASP A 419 15.76 0.77 -2.58
C ASP A 419 16.25 0.74 -1.13
N TRP A 420 17.03 1.75 -0.72
CA TRP A 420 17.51 1.86 0.64
C TRP A 420 16.41 2.06 1.70
N ALA A 421 15.26 2.64 1.33
CA ALA A 421 14.23 3.04 2.29
C ALA A 421 13.03 2.09 2.39
N ASP A 422 12.45 2.02 3.59
CA ASP A 422 11.20 1.30 3.89
C ASP A 422 9.98 2.13 3.47
N ALA A 423 10.10 3.47 3.50
CA ALA A 423 9.07 4.41 3.10
C ALA A 423 9.68 5.66 2.46
N ILE A 424 8.98 6.25 1.49
CA ILE A 424 9.40 7.48 0.81
C ILE A 424 8.46 8.62 1.17
N PHE A 425 9.01 9.74 1.62
CA PHE A 425 8.31 10.99 1.85
C PHE A 425 8.63 11.98 0.73
N ALA A 426 7.66 12.29 -0.12
CA ALA A 426 7.76 13.35 -1.10
C ALA A 426 7.49 14.70 -0.42
N ALA A 427 8.53 15.49 -0.18
CA ALA A 427 8.43 16.81 0.43
C ALA A 427 8.37 17.88 -0.67
N GLY A 428 7.16 18.27 -1.04
CA GLY A 428 6.91 19.15 -2.17
C GLY A 428 5.45 19.14 -2.61
N GLY A 429 5.17 19.65 -3.79
CA GLY A 429 3.84 19.52 -4.40
C GLY A 429 3.70 18.23 -5.22
N ASP A 430 2.64 18.17 -6.01
CA ASP A 430 2.32 17.02 -6.86
C ASP A 430 3.45 16.59 -7.80
N GLY A 431 4.21 17.54 -8.37
CA GLY A 431 5.37 17.21 -9.22
C GLY A 431 6.52 16.52 -8.48
N THR A 432 6.69 16.79 -7.18
CA THR A 432 7.68 16.06 -6.35
C THR A 432 7.15 14.66 -6.02
N PHE A 433 5.84 14.52 -5.84
CA PHE A 433 5.20 13.22 -5.65
C PHE A 433 5.41 12.30 -6.86
N LEU A 434 5.18 12.82 -8.07
CA LEU A 434 5.44 12.08 -9.32
C LEU A 434 6.90 11.63 -9.41
N LEU A 435 7.84 12.53 -9.12
CA LEU A 435 9.25 12.19 -9.06
C LEU A 435 9.50 11.02 -8.08
N ALA A 436 9.02 11.12 -6.84
CA ALA A 436 9.18 10.08 -5.82
C ALA A 436 8.52 8.74 -6.20
N SER A 437 7.46 8.76 -7.02
CA SER A 437 6.81 7.54 -7.50
C SER A 437 7.54 6.87 -8.67
N SER A 438 8.34 7.62 -9.43
CA SER A 438 8.89 7.20 -10.72
C SER A 438 9.89 6.03 -10.66
N LYS A 439 10.48 5.78 -9.47
CA LYS A 439 11.42 4.68 -9.25
C LYS A 439 10.79 3.49 -8.52
N ILE A 440 9.51 3.57 -8.17
CA ILE A 440 8.80 2.49 -7.49
C ILE A 440 8.13 1.60 -8.52
N GLN A 441 8.46 0.30 -8.55
CA GLN A 441 7.90 -0.63 -9.54
C GLN A 441 6.83 -1.57 -8.96
N THR A 442 6.77 -1.72 -7.63
CA THR A 442 5.82 -2.60 -6.94
C THR A 442 4.80 -1.82 -6.11
N ASN A 443 3.77 -2.51 -5.62
CA ASN A 443 2.75 -1.96 -4.74
C ASN A 443 3.09 -2.11 -3.24
N GLU A 444 4.34 -2.46 -2.91
CA GLU A 444 4.74 -2.75 -1.52
C GLU A 444 5.25 -1.50 -0.80
N LYS A 445 6.12 -0.74 -1.47
CA LYS A 445 6.82 0.42 -0.90
C LYS A 445 5.90 1.64 -0.86
N PRO A 446 5.59 2.17 0.33
CA PRO A 446 4.69 3.30 0.47
C PRO A 446 5.36 4.63 0.08
N VAL A 447 4.61 5.46 -0.65
CA VAL A 447 4.97 6.85 -0.96
C VAL A 447 3.98 7.79 -0.29
N ILE A 448 4.48 8.67 0.57
CA ILE A 448 3.71 9.63 1.36
C ILE A 448 4.05 11.05 0.89
N GLY A 449 3.05 11.81 0.46
CA GLY A 449 3.23 13.20 0.04
C GLY A 449 3.03 14.17 1.19
N ILE A 450 3.94 15.13 1.37
CA ILE A 450 3.81 16.24 2.32
C ILE A 450 3.91 17.55 1.52
N ASN A 451 2.81 18.31 1.48
CA ASN A 451 2.82 19.59 0.77
C ASN A 451 3.59 20.65 1.54
N THR A 452 4.82 20.92 1.10
CA THR A 452 5.68 21.94 1.73
C THR A 452 5.40 23.38 1.24
N ASP A 453 4.49 23.57 0.29
CA ASP A 453 4.11 24.90 -0.23
C ASP A 453 2.59 24.97 -0.48
N PRO A 454 1.76 24.91 0.58
CA PRO A 454 0.30 24.87 0.46
C PRO A 454 -0.29 26.09 -0.27
N GLN A 455 0.39 27.24 -0.23
CA GLN A 455 -0.04 28.45 -0.94
C GLN A 455 0.30 28.40 -2.45
N GLY A 456 1.40 27.73 -2.82
CA GLY A 456 1.87 27.64 -4.20
C GLY A 456 1.47 26.36 -4.95
N SER A 457 0.91 25.36 -4.26
CA SER A 457 0.52 24.07 -4.85
C SER A 457 -0.77 23.53 -4.25
N GLU A 458 -1.61 22.89 -5.07
CA GLU A 458 -2.84 22.21 -4.60
C GLU A 458 -2.55 21.00 -3.73
N GLY A 459 -1.51 20.22 -4.09
CA GLY A 459 -1.09 19.04 -3.36
C GLY A 459 -2.14 17.93 -3.38
N HIS A 460 -2.78 17.66 -4.52
CA HIS A 460 -3.83 16.62 -4.64
C HIS A 460 -3.34 15.22 -4.26
N MET A 461 -2.04 14.94 -4.40
CA MET A 461 -1.42 13.68 -3.99
C MET A 461 -0.78 13.74 -2.59
N CYS A 462 -0.81 14.89 -1.92
CA CYS A 462 -0.16 15.10 -0.65
C CYS A 462 -1.15 15.09 0.52
N LEU A 463 -0.71 14.55 1.65
CA LEU A 463 -1.35 14.81 2.93
C LEU A 463 -1.34 16.31 3.22
N LEU A 464 -2.26 16.73 4.07
CA LEU A 464 -2.46 18.12 4.50
C LEU A 464 -2.91 19.09 3.40
N ARG A 465 -2.71 18.81 2.11
CA ARG A 465 -3.10 19.64 0.96
C ARG A 465 -2.74 21.13 1.17
N LYS A 466 -3.68 21.94 1.65
CA LYS A 466 -3.56 23.38 1.89
C LYS A 466 -3.24 23.75 3.35
N ALA A 467 -3.17 22.79 4.26
CA ALA A 467 -2.93 23.04 5.67
C ALA A 467 -1.51 23.55 5.92
N PRO A 468 -1.32 24.43 6.92
CA PRO A 468 -0.03 25.01 7.25
C PRO A 468 0.92 24.00 7.90
N MET A 469 2.21 24.35 7.91
CA MET A 469 3.31 23.53 8.40
C MET A 469 3.12 22.99 9.83
N GLU A 470 2.47 23.75 10.71
CA GLU A 470 2.20 23.37 12.10
C GLU A 470 1.40 22.06 12.26
N HIS A 471 0.64 21.65 11.24
CA HIS A 471 -0.14 20.41 11.28
C HIS A 471 0.68 19.16 10.92
N VAL A 472 1.92 19.32 10.44
CA VAL A 472 2.73 18.19 9.99
C VAL A 472 3.12 17.27 11.14
N ASP A 473 3.39 17.81 12.33
CA ASP A 473 3.73 16.96 13.48
C ASP A 473 2.57 16.05 13.85
N GLY A 474 1.36 16.62 13.95
CA GLY A 474 0.13 15.85 14.15
C GLY A 474 -0.11 14.81 13.04
N ALA A 475 0.17 15.17 11.78
CA ALA A 475 0.07 14.23 10.66
C ALA A 475 1.05 13.06 10.77
N ILE A 476 2.32 13.32 11.09
CA ILE A 476 3.31 12.26 11.33
C ILE A 476 2.89 11.41 12.53
N ASP A 477 2.38 12.03 13.59
CA ASP A 477 1.84 11.31 14.74
C ASP A 477 0.71 10.35 14.36
N ARG A 478 -0.25 10.81 13.55
CA ARG A 478 -1.34 9.97 13.03
C ARG A 478 -0.78 8.79 12.22
N LEU A 479 0.20 9.02 11.34
CA LEU A 479 0.85 7.94 10.58
C LEU A 479 1.47 6.88 11.50
N PHE A 480 2.27 7.29 12.49
CA PHE A 480 2.94 6.35 13.40
C PHE A 480 1.98 5.64 14.36
N LYS A 481 0.83 6.26 14.67
CA LYS A 481 -0.25 5.66 15.45
C LYS A 481 -1.16 4.74 14.62
N GLY A 482 -0.93 4.62 13.31
CA GLY A 482 -1.77 3.83 12.41
C GLY A 482 -3.12 4.47 12.06
N ASP A 483 -3.29 5.77 12.33
CA ASP A 483 -4.53 6.51 12.07
C ASP A 483 -4.62 6.99 10.62
N PHE A 484 -4.66 6.03 9.70
CA PHE A 484 -4.75 6.29 8.26
C PHE A 484 -5.30 5.03 7.55
N GLN A 485 -5.52 5.13 6.24
CA GLN A 485 -5.81 4.00 5.36
C GLN A 485 -4.83 3.97 4.19
N TRP A 486 -4.53 2.75 3.73
CA TRP A 486 -3.76 2.56 2.50
C TRP A 486 -4.65 2.86 1.30
N LEU A 487 -4.14 3.72 0.41
CA LEU A 487 -4.75 4.02 -0.88
C LEU A 487 -3.82 3.51 -1.99
N PHE A 488 -4.32 2.60 -2.81
CA PHE A 488 -3.59 1.98 -3.91
C PHE A 488 -3.90 2.70 -5.21
N ARG A 489 -3.07 3.68 -5.57
CA ARG A 489 -3.30 4.52 -6.75
C ARG A 489 -2.99 3.74 -8.03
N THR A 490 -3.94 3.67 -8.94
CA THR A 490 -3.77 3.05 -10.26
C THR A 490 -2.65 3.74 -11.03
N ARG A 491 -1.82 2.95 -11.73
CA ARG A 491 -0.81 3.43 -12.67
C ARG A 491 -0.96 2.77 -14.03
N ILE A 492 -0.53 3.46 -15.08
CA ILE A 492 -0.58 2.95 -16.46
C ILE A 492 0.78 2.33 -16.80
N ARG A 493 0.76 1.03 -17.13
CA ARG A 493 1.87 0.34 -17.78
C ARG A 493 1.81 0.55 -19.28
N ILE A 494 2.97 0.83 -19.87
CA ILE A 494 3.10 1.14 -21.30
C ILE A 494 4.12 0.19 -21.91
N SER A 495 3.71 -0.55 -22.94
CA SER A 495 4.61 -1.35 -23.77
C SER A 495 4.68 -0.74 -25.16
N VAL A 496 5.88 -0.46 -25.66
CA VAL A 496 6.10 0.13 -26.98
C VAL A 496 6.71 -0.91 -27.91
N THR A 497 6.16 -1.02 -29.12
CA THR A 497 6.64 -1.88 -30.18
C THR A 497 7.05 -1.04 -31.39
N SER A 498 8.34 -1.04 -31.72
CA SER A 498 8.94 -0.21 -32.79
C SER A 498 10.16 -0.89 -33.41
N GLU A 499 10.59 -0.42 -34.58
CA GLU A 499 11.86 -0.83 -35.16
C GLU A 499 13.01 -0.36 -34.27
N GLY A 500 13.77 -1.30 -33.70
CA GLY A 500 14.89 -0.97 -32.79
C GLY A 500 14.51 -0.72 -31.33
N GLY A 501 13.25 -0.96 -30.91
CA GLY A 501 12.81 -0.82 -29.52
C GLY A 501 12.43 0.62 -29.10
N LEU A 502 12.40 0.90 -27.80
CA LEU A 502 11.84 2.12 -27.20
C LEU A 502 12.59 3.42 -27.61
N GLY A 503 13.82 3.29 -28.09
CA GLY A 503 14.68 4.42 -28.46
C GLY A 503 15.23 5.20 -27.25
N GLU A 504 15.97 6.27 -27.53
CA GLU A 504 16.55 7.11 -26.47
C GLU A 504 15.50 8.03 -25.84
N SER A 505 15.37 7.94 -24.52
CA SER A 505 14.43 8.76 -23.75
C SER A 505 14.99 10.16 -23.47
N THR A 506 14.15 11.19 -23.54
CA THR A 506 14.51 12.57 -23.24
C THR A 506 13.81 13.05 -21.95
N PRO A 507 14.56 13.38 -20.89
CA PRO A 507 13.99 14.00 -19.70
C PRO A 507 13.52 15.43 -19.99
N LEU A 508 12.25 15.73 -19.74
CA LEU A 508 11.63 17.01 -20.10
C LEU A 508 11.84 18.10 -19.03
N HIS A 509 11.97 17.74 -17.76
CA HIS A 509 12.08 18.72 -16.67
C HIS A 509 13.45 19.41 -16.59
N SER A 510 14.53 18.77 -17.01
CA SER A 510 15.84 19.41 -17.20
C SER A 510 15.81 20.35 -18.42
N SER A 511 15.00 20.03 -19.42
CA SER A 511 14.86 20.81 -20.67
C SER A 511 13.81 21.91 -20.62
N ALA A 512 12.87 21.90 -19.67
CA ALA A 512 11.80 22.90 -19.57
C ALA A 512 12.28 24.31 -19.19
N MET A 513 13.51 24.43 -18.67
CA MET A 513 14.21 25.71 -18.49
C MET A 513 15.38 25.89 -19.46
N ASN A 514 15.53 25.01 -20.47
CA ASN A 514 16.57 25.21 -21.48
C ASN A 514 16.33 26.53 -22.20
N ARG A 515 17.35 27.38 -22.16
CA ARG A 515 17.45 28.61 -22.95
C ARG A 515 17.61 28.31 -24.45
N GLU A 516 17.82 27.04 -24.81
CA GLU A 516 17.83 26.57 -26.19
C GLU A 516 16.40 26.34 -26.68
N PRO A 517 15.96 27.06 -27.74
CA PRO A 517 14.69 26.80 -28.39
C PRO A 517 14.60 25.33 -28.81
N SER A 518 13.45 24.68 -28.61
CA SER A 518 13.18 23.35 -29.19
C SER A 518 13.31 23.31 -30.72
N THR A 519 13.36 24.48 -31.37
CA THR A 519 13.67 24.67 -32.79
C THR A 519 15.14 24.49 -33.16
N THR A 520 16.10 24.47 -32.22
CA THR A 520 17.51 24.15 -32.56
C THR A 520 17.64 22.71 -33.07
N ARG A 521 16.73 21.81 -32.67
CA ARG A 521 16.56 20.47 -33.25
C ARG A 521 16.16 20.49 -34.74
N TRP A 522 15.51 21.57 -35.19
CA TRP A 522 15.08 21.78 -36.57
C TRP A 522 16.17 22.49 -37.40
N GLU A 523 16.93 23.41 -36.80
CA GLU A 523 18.03 24.12 -37.46
C GLU A 523 19.23 23.20 -37.78
N GLY A 524 19.52 22.23 -36.92
CA GLY A 524 20.64 21.29 -37.09
C GLY A 524 20.47 20.22 -38.17
N ARG A 525 19.27 20.01 -38.72
CA ARG A 525 19.06 19.04 -39.83
C ARG A 525 19.46 19.59 -41.20
N GLY A 526 19.75 20.89 -41.32
CA GLY A 526 20.01 21.55 -42.60
C GLY A 526 21.46 21.90 -42.92
N ARG A 527 22.43 21.82 -41.98
CA ARG A 527 23.77 22.42 -42.21
C ARG A 527 25.03 21.62 -41.85
N GLU A 528 24.96 20.42 -41.29
CA GLU A 528 26.20 19.70 -40.87
C GLU A 528 26.27 18.20 -41.24
N ARG A 529 25.91 17.81 -42.48
CA ARG A 529 26.27 16.47 -43.02
C ARG A 529 26.74 16.44 -44.49
N ASP A 530 27.27 17.54 -45.01
CA ASP A 530 27.82 17.58 -46.40
C ASP A 530 29.35 17.66 -46.47
N ARG A 531 30.07 17.45 -45.37
CA ARG A 531 31.55 17.42 -45.41
C ARG A 531 32.14 16.30 -44.55
N GLU A 532 31.86 15.06 -44.94
CA GLU A 532 32.86 13.99 -44.82
C GLU A 532 32.55 12.91 -45.86
N ARG A 533 33.14 13.09 -47.05
CA ARG A 533 33.23 12.04 -48.08
C ARG A 533 34.06 10.88 -47.51
N SER A 534 33.37 9.85 -47.03
CA SER A 534 33.90 8.49 -47.09
C SER A 534 32.90 7.63 -47.88
N SER A 535 33.45 6.93 -48.86
CA SER A 535 32.89 5.96 -49.83
C SER A 535 31.46 5.43 -49.62
N PRO A 536 30.69 5.18 -50.70
CA PRO A 536 29.36 4.57 -50.62
C PRO A 536 29.48 3.11 -50.16
N ARG A 537 29.47 2.89 -48.85
CA ARG A 537 29.13 1.57 -48.32
C ARG A 537 27.67 1.35 -48.68
N LYS A 538 27.43 0.35 -49.53
CA LYS A 538 26.12 -0.28 -49.73
C LYS A 538 25.57 -0.65 -48.35
N THR A 539 24.81 0.23 -47.71
CA THR A 539 23.97 -0.12 -46.59
C THR A 539 22.83 -0.91 -47.20
N SER A 540 22.96 -2.24 -47.16
CA SER A 540 21.78 -3.09 -47.07
C SER A 540 20.83 -2.46 -46.07
N ARG A 541 19.57 -2.22 -46.45
CA ARG A 541 18.50 -1.94 -45.50
C ARG A 541 18.43 -3.12 -44.55
N ILE A 542 19.20 -3.07 -43.46
CA ILE A 542 18.97 -3.94 -42.32
C ILE A 542 17.68 -3.40 -41.74
N VAL A 543 16.57 -4.05 -42.08
CA VAL A 543 15.28 -3.83 -41.43
C VAL A 543 15.54 -4.12 -39.96
N GLY A 544 15.50 -3.07 -39.11
CA GLY A 544 15.68 -3.23 -37.69
C GLY A 544 14.60 -4.19 -37.18
N GLU A 545 14.99 -5.16 -36.36
CA GLU A 545 14.04 -6.09 -35.76
C GLU A 545 12.98 -5.30 -34.97
N ARG A 546 11.71 -5.62 -35.18
CA ARG A 546 10.59 -5.03 -34.43
C ARG A 546 10.61 -5.63 -33.03
N LYS A 547 10.87 -4.80 -32.02
CA LYS A 547 10.98 -5.21 -30.61
C LYS A 547 9.90 -4.57 -29.79
N THR A 548 9.39 -5.31 -28.81
CA THR A 548 8.45 -4.82 -27.80
C THR A 548 9.18 -4.65 -26.49
N GLU A 549 9.15 -3.45 -25.92
CA GLU A 549 9.81 -3.09 -24.66
C GLU A 549 8.85 -2.34 -23.75
N ASP A 550 8.90 -2.62 -22.45
CA ASP A 550 8.14 -1.86 -21.46
C ASP A 550 8.86 -0.54 -21.15
N VAL A 551 8.10 0.54 -21.06
CA VAL A 551 8.60 1.82 -20.55
C VAL A 551 9.00 1.62 -19.08
N PRO A 552 10.22 2.00 -18.66
CA PRO A 552 10.73 1.71 -17.32
C PRO A 552 10.05 2.52 -16.19
N ILE A 553 8.98 3.24 -16.49
CA ILE A 553 8.25 4.10 -15.57
C ILE A 553 6.76 3.83 -15.75
N LEU A 554 6.08 3.59 -14.63
CA LEU A 554 4.62 3.48 -14.56
C LEU A 554 4.02 4.88 -14.40
N SER A 555 3.13 5.28 -15.32
CA SER A 555 2.50 6.60 -15.27
C SER A 555 1.51 6.69 -14.12
N LEU A 556 1.72 7.62 -13.18
CA LEU A 556 0.79 7.89 -12.09
C LEU A 556 -0.24 8.94 -12.46
N ASN A 557 0.07 9.90 -13.33
CA ASN A 557 -0.85 10.95 -13.75
C ASN A 557 -1.40 10.70 -15.15
N GLU A 558 -0.60 10.97 -16.18
CA GLU A 558 -1.04 10.88 -17.57
C GLU A 558 0.08 10.50 -18.55
N VAL A 559 -0.35 9.84 -19.62
CA VAL A 559 0.42 9.55 -20.83
C VAL A 559 -0.12 10.43 -21.95
N PHE A 560 0.74 11.17 -22.61
CA PHE A 560 0.40 11.96 -23.80
C PHE A 560 1.08 11.40 -25.04
N LEU A 561 0.33 11.27 -26.13
CA LEU A 561 0.83 10.83 -27.43
C LEU A 561 0.48 11.88 -28.49
N GLY A 562 1.47 12.42 -29.19
CA GLY A 562 1.25 13.47 -30.19
C GLY A 562 2.51 13.89 -30.94
N GLU A 563 2.34 14.64 -32.01
CA GLU A 563 3.44 15.33 -32.71
C GLU A 563 4.12 16.36 -31.79
N SER A 564 5.45 16.48 -31.86
CA SER A 564 6.26 17.40 -31.04
C SER A 564 5.88 18.87 -31.25
N LEU A 565 5.53 19.23 -32.48
CA LEU A 565 5.14 20.59 -32.84
C LEU A 565 3.61 20.70 -32.73
N SER A 566 3.13 21.55 -31.85
CA SER A 566 1.69 21.72 -31.57
C SER A 566 0.84 22.14 -32.79
N SER A 567 1.46 22.71 -33.83
CA SER A 567 0.79 23.07 -35.09
C SER A 567 0.67 21.90 -36.08
N ARG A 568 1.23 20.73 -35.78
CA ARG A 568 1.11 19.52 -36.61
C ARG A 568 -0.02 18.63 -36.12
N VAL A 569 -0.78 18.10 -37.07
CA VAL A 569 -1.87 17.15 -36.81
C VAL A 569 -1.29 15.78 -36.52
N SER A 570 -1.62 15.22 -35.35
CA SER A 570 -1.30 13.85 -34.98
C SER A 570 -2.25 12.89 -35.69
N TYR A 571 -1.73 11.75 -36.16
CA TYR A 571 -2.51 10.72 -36.82
C TYR A 571 -2.25 9.36 -36.18
N PHE A 572 -3.32 8.76 -35.64
CA PHE A 572 -3.28 7.48 -34.94
C PHE A 572 -4.27 6.47 -35.52
N GLN A 573 -3.97 5.19 -35.31
CA GLN A 573 -4.98 4.13 -35.30
C GLN A 573 -5.20 3.69 -33.85
N LEU A 574 -6.44 3.77 -33.37
CA LEU A 574 -6.79 3.57 -31.97
C LEU A 574 -7.69 2.34 -31.83
N SER A 575 -7.39 1.50 -30.85
CA SER A 575 -8.25 0.40 -30.39
C SER A 575 -8.44 0.55 -28.89
N ILE A 576 -9.69 0.51 -28.44
CA ILE A 576 -10.09 0.73 -27.04
C ILE A 576 -10.79 -0.53 -26.57
N ASP A 577 -10.31 -1.12 -25.48
CA ASP A 577 -10.81 -2.36 -24.85
C ASP A 577 -11.03 -3.50 -25.87
N GLY A 578 -10.06 -3.71 -26.77
CA GLY A 578 -10.11 -4.74 -27.81
C GLY A 578 -11.11 -4.47 -28.95
N GLY A 579 -11.70 -3.27 -28.99
CA GLY A 579 -12.55 -2.82 -30.09
C GLY A 579 -11.79 -2.68 -31.42
N PRO A 580 -12.53 -2.46 -32.53
CA PRO A 580 -11.92 -2.32 -33.85
C PRO A 580 -10.97 -1.12 -33.92
N LEU A 581 -9.92 -1.25 -34.74
CA LEU A 581 -8.97 -0.17 -34.99
C LEU A 581 -9.64 0.94 -35.82
N HIS A 582 -9.68 2.14 -35.28
CA HIS A 582 -10.21 3.33 -35.95
C HIS A 582 -9.12 4.35 -36.23
N LYS A 583 -9.12 4.90 -37.44
CA LYS A 583 -8.21 5.98 -37.84
C LYS A 583 -8.70 7.30 -37.25
N GLN A 584 -7.81 8.08 -36.66
CA GLN A 584 -8.17 9.40 -36.16
C GLN A 584 -7.05 10.44 -36.29
N LYS A 585 -7.41 11.61 -36.82
CA LYS A 585 -6.57 12.83 -36.83
C LYS A 585 -7.00 13.77 -35.71
N ASN A 586 -6.03 14.30 -34.95
CA ASN A 586 -6.27 15.05 -33.71
C ASN A 586 -5.04 15.88 -33.30
N SER A 587 -5.17 16.69 -32.25
CA SER A 587 -4.09 17.45 -31.60
C SER A 587 -3.29 16.63 -30.57
N GLY A 588 -3.51 15.32 -30.51
CA GLY A 588 -2.90 14.39 -29.55
C GLY A 588 -3.93 13.59 -28.76
N LEU A 589 -3.44 12.53 -28.11
CA LEU A 589 -4.19 11.65 -27.21
C LEU A 589 -3.64 11.82 -25.79
N THR A 590 -4.51 12.13 -24.84
CA THR A 590 -4.20 12.14 -23.40
C THR A 590 -4.89 10.95 -22.74
N VAL A 591 -4.14 10.17 -21.95
CA VAL A 591 -4.67 9.05 -21.17
C VAL A 591 -4.25 9.24 -19.72
N CYS A 592 -5.18 9.30 -18.77
CA CYS A 592 -4.87 9.55 -17.36
C CYS A 592 -5.45 8.52 -16.40
N THR A 593 -4.85 8.43 -15.21
CA THR A 593 -5.38 7.70 -14.05
C THR A 593 -6.31 8.60 -13.23
N GLY A 594 -6.91 8.06 -12.17
CA GLY A 594 -7.68 8.89 -11.23
C GLY A 594 -6.83 9.94 -10.53
N SER A 595 -5.53 9.69 -10.31
CA SER A 595 -4.61 10.71 -9.77
C SER A 595 -4.34 11.85 -10.77
N GLY A 596 -4.26 11.54 -12.08
CA GLY A 596 -4.14 12.55 -13.13
C GLY A 596 -5.44 13.27 -13.49
N SER A 597 -6.59 12.77 -13.01
CA SER A 597 -7.91 13.32 -13.34
C SER A 597 -8.13 14.75 -12.85
N THR A 598 -7.32 15.24 -11.90
CA THR A 598 -7.33 16.63 -11.39
C THR A 598 -6.32 17.55 -12.10
N SER A 599 -5.52 17.02 -13.03
CA SER A 599 -4.39 17.70 -13.68
C SER A 599 -4.75 18.17 -15.11
N TRP A 600 -3.97 17.79 -16.11
CA TRP A 600 -4.13 18.24 -17.49
C TRP A 600 -5.45 17.75 -18.08
N TYR A 601 -5.85 16.50 -17.78
CA TYR A 601 -7.11 15.92 -18.23
C TYR A 601 -8.34 16.76 -17.81
N PHE A 602 -8.39 17.22 -16.55
CA PHE A 602 -9.43 18.12 -16.08
C PHE A 602 -9.47 19.41 -16.91
N ASN A 603 -8.31 20.04 -17.07
CA ASN A 603 -8.22 21.37 -17.65
C ASN A 603 -8.54 21.42 -19.15
N ILE A 604 -8.27 20.34 -19.90
CA ILE A 604 -8.66 20.26 -21.32
C ILE A 604 -10.12 19.85 -21.53
N ASN A 605 -10.79 19.29 -20.52
CA ASN A 605 -12.16 18.80 -20.63
C ASN A 605 -13.19 19.65 -19.89
N LYS A 606 -12.77 20.56 -19.00
CA LYS A 606 -13.69 21.38 -18.20
C LYS A 606 -14.50 22.35 -19.05
N LEU A 607 -15.74 22.59 -18.64
CA LEU A 607 -16.54 23.68 -19.15
C LEU A 607 -16.21 24.97 -18.41
N THR A 608 -16.28 26.08 -19.14
CA THR A 608 -16.23 27.43 -18.58
C THR A 608 -17.65 27.96 -18.37
N ARG A 609 -17.80 28.93 -17.47
CA ARG A 609 -19.06 29.65 -17.29
C ARG A 609 -19.55 30.26 -18.60
N GLU A 610 -18.63 30.82 -19.38
CA GLU A 610 -18.89 31.42 -20.69
C GLU A 610 -19.51 30.39 -21.66
N SER A 611 -18.90 29.22 -21.83
CA SER A 611 -19.44 28.18 -22.73
C SER A 611 -20.83 27.70 -22.31
N VAL A 612 -21.10 27.60 -21.00
CA VAL A 612 -22.43 27.22 -20.50
C VAL A 612 -23.44 28.34 -20.76
N ALA A 613 -23.07 29.60 -20.52
CA ALA A 613 -23.93 30.76 -20.76
C ALA A 613 -24.31 30.88 -22.24
N ASP A 614 -23.34 30.71 -23.14
CA ASP A 614 -23.56 30.78 -24.58
C ASP A 614 -24.53 29.69 -25.07
N VAL A 615 -24.34 28.45 -24.61
CA VAL A 615 -25.24 27.33 -24.97
C VAL A 615 -26.66 27.56 -24.45
N LEU A 616 -26.83 28.05 -23.22
CA LEU A 616 -28.14 28.35 -22.67
C LEU A 616 -28.83 29.51 -23.39
N SER A 617 -28.08 30.56 -23.75
CA SER A 617 -28.55 31.67 -24.56
C SER A 617 -29.06 31.21 -25.92
N LEU A 618 -28.30 30.38 -26.63
CA LEU A 618 -28.71 29.81 -27.92
C LEU A 618 -29.92 28.89 -27.80
N ALA A 619 -29.97 28.05 -26.76
CA ALA A 619 -31.11 27.17 -26.50
C ALA A 619 -32.40 27.98 -26.25
N SER A 620 -32.31 29.06 -25.48
CA SER A 620 -33.44 29.97 -25.22
C SER A 620 -33.93 30.69 -26.47
N SER A 621 -33.04 30.95 -27.44
CA SER A 621 -33.36 31.63 -28.69
C SER A 621 -33.93 30.70 -29.78
N SER A 622 -33.71 29.38 -29.67
CA SER A 622 -33.95 28.43 -30.77
C SER A 622 -35.29 27.68 -30.70
N SER A 623 -36.02 27.74 -29.57
CA SER A 623 -37.27 26.98 -29.43
C SER A 623 -38.25 27.63 -28.47
N SER A 624 -39.49 27.82 -28.94
CA SER A 624 -40.64 28.28 -28.13
C SER A 624 -41.12 27.27 -27.08
N SER A 625 -40.59 26.03 -27.13
CA SER A 625 -40.92 24.96 -26.17
C SER A 625 -39.94 24.88 -25.01
N PHE A 626 -38.78 25.55 -25.10
CA PHE A 626 -37.89 25.71 -23.95
C PHE A 626 -38.41 26.87 -23.09
N PRO A 627 -38.50 26.70 -21.76
CA PRO A 627 -38.86 27.82 -20.90
C PRO A 627 -37.89 28.98 -21.17
N SER A 628 -38.40 30.21 -21.07
CA SER A 628 -37.58 31.42 -20.99
C SER A 628 -36.70 31.33 -19.73
N ILE A 629 -35.60 30.60 -19.84
CA ILE A 629 -34.56 30.54 -18.81
C ILE A 629 -33.70 31.75 -19.10
N SER A 630 -33.93 32.86 -18.39
CA SER A 630 -32.88 33.84 -18.21
C SER A 630 -31.75 33.10 -17.48
N PRO A 631 -30.57 32.87 -18.10
CA PRO A 631 -29.53 32.07 -17.49
C PRO A 631 -28.99 32.83 -16.28
N SER A 632 -29.50 32.54 -15.09
CA SER A 632 -29.00 33.12 -13.87
C SER A 632 -27.61 32.55 -13.60
N ASP A 633 -26.75 33.36 -12.99
CA ASP A 633 -25.40 32.93 -12.60
C ASP A 633 -25.41 31.63 -11.78
N GLN A 634 -26.44 31.42 -10.96
CA GLN A 634 -26.62 30.21 -10.16
C GLN A 634 -26.82 28.94 -11.01
N ILE A 635 -27.58 29.02 -12.11
CA ILE A 635 -27.79 27.87 -13.00
C ILE A 635 -26.50 27.57 -13.78
N ILE A 636 -25.82 28.62 -14.26
CA ILE A 636 -24.54 28.49 -14.96
C ILE A 636 -23.51 27.81 -14.07
N ASP A 637 -23.35 28.28 -12.82
CA ASP A 637 -22.42 27.71 -11.86
C ASP A 637 -22.79 26.26 -11.51
N LYS A 638 -24.07 25.98 -11.30
CA LYS A 638 -24.53 24.62 -11.01
C LYS A 638 -24.18 23.65 -12.13
N ILE A 639 -24.47 24.00 -13.39
CA ILE A 639 -24.17 23.14 -14.55
C ILE A 639 -22.65 22.99 -14.74
N CYS A 640 -21.91 24.09 -14.63
CA CYS A 640 -20.46 24.10 -14.76
C CYS A 640 -19.82 23.17 -13.72
N ASN A 641 -20.19 23.31 -12.43
CA ASN A 641 -19.66 22.49 -11.34
C ASN A 641 -20.06 21.01 -11.50
N GLN A 642 -21.35 20.73 -11.73
CA GLN A 642 -21.83 19.35 -11.89
C GLN A 642 -21.20 18.62 -13.09
N PHE A 643 -20.86 19.34 -14.15
CA PHE A 643 -20.15 18.74 -15.28
C PHE A 643 -18.67 18.51 -14.95
N ASN A 644 -18.01 19.51 -14.38
CA ASN A 644 -16.57 19.46 -14.10
C ASN A 644 -16.23 18.42 -13.02
N GLU A 645 -17.09 18.25 -12.01
CA GLU A 645 -16.95 17.21 -10.98
C GLU A 645 -16.88 15.80 -11.58
N LYS A 646 -17.61 15.53 -12.67
CA LYS A 646 -17.61 14.22 -13.36
C LYS A 646 -16.32 13.90 -14.11
N LEU A 647 -15.42 14.88 -14.27
CA LEU A 647 -14.13 14.68 -14.91
C LEU A 647 -13.10 14.08 -13.95
N MET A 648 -13.29 14.28 -12.65
CA MET A 648 -12.46 13.70 -11.60
C MET A 648 -13.03 12.32 -11.22
N PHE A 649 -12.15 11.37 -10.94
CA PHE A 649 -12.53 10.03 -10.53
C PHE A 649 -11.50 9.45 -9.58
N ASP A 650 -11.91 8.43 -8.83
CA ASP A 650 -11.13 7.92 -7.71
C ASP A 650 -9.75 7.39 -8.15
N PRO A 651 -8.70 7.70 -7.39
CA PRO A 651 -7.33 7.34 -7.75
C PRO A 651 -7.05 5.83 -7.68
N ASP A 652 -7.86 5.05 -6.97
CA ASP A 652 -7.80 3.58 -6.85
C ASP A 652 -8.73 2.86 -7.83
N LEU A 653 -9.50 3.59 -8.65
CA LEU A 653 -10.30 2.99 -9.70
C LEU A 653 -9.38 2.31 -10.72
N ASN A 654 -9.56 1.01 -10.92
CA ASN A 654 -8.77 0.21 -11.87
C ASN A 654 -9.19 0.45 -13.34
N LYS A 655 -9.22 1.73 -13.75
CA LYS A 655 -9.51 2.21 -15.11
C LYS A 655 -8.67 3.45 -15.39
N MET A 656 -8.44 3.72 -16.67
CA MET A 656 -7.87 4.97 -17.17
C MET A 656 -8.90 5.72 -17.99
N ALA A 657 -8.85 7.05 -17.99
CA ALA A 657 -9.66 7.89 -18.85
C ALA A 657 -8.83 8.34 -20.07
N PHE A 658 -9.42 8.33 -21.26
CA PHE A 658 -8.78 8.85 -22.47
C PHE A 658 -9.51 10.09 -22.99
N CYS A 659 -8.76 10.98 -23.63
CA CYS A 659 -9.26 12.18 -24.32
C CYS A 659 -8.48 12.37 -25.63
N ILE A 660 -9.18 12.28 -26.75
CA ILE A 660 -8.71 12.65 -28.08
C ILE A 660 -8.92 14.15 -28.23
N ARG A 661 -7.83 14.92 -28.36
CA ARG A 661 -7.88 16.38 -28.41
C ARG A 661 -8.22 16.89 -29.81
N ASP A 662 -9.20 17.78 -29.92
CA ASP A 662 -9.61 18.41 -31.20
C ASP A 662 -9.76 17.40 -32.36
N PRO A 663 -10.62 16.37 -32.20
CA PRO A 663 -10.78 15.32 -33.20
C PRO A 663 -11.33 15.91 -34.51
N ILE A 664 -10.70 15.59 -35.65
CA ILE A 664 -11.23 15.94 -36.96
C ILE A 664 -12.26 14.88 -37.38
N PHE A 665 -13.49 15.30 -37.66
CA PHE A 665 -14.55 14.43 -38.16
C PHE A 665 -14.97 14.82 -39.59
N ASN A 666 -15.01 13.84 -40.49
CA ASN A 666 -15.48 13.99 -41.88
C ASN A 666 -15.87 12.61 -42.46
N SER A 667 -16.09 12.53 -43.78
CA SER A 667 -16.43 11.26 -44.45
C SER A 667 -15.39 10.15 -44.30
N THR A 668 -14.12 10.51 -44.05
CA THR A 668 -13.00 9.57 -43.82
C THR A 668 -12.80 9.26 -42.34
N PHE A 669 -13.00 10.24 -41.46
CA PHE A 669 -12.87 10.13 -40.01
C PHE A 669 -14.26 10.23 -39.38
N THR A 670 -14.93 9.08 -39.25
CA THR A 670 -16.30 9.03 -38.75
C THR A 670 -16.41 9.46 -37.29
N GLN A 671 -17.57 9.98 -36.91
CA GLN A 671 -17.81 10.45 -35.55
C GLN A 671 -17.65 9.31 -34.54
N SER A 672 -16.86 9.58 -33.51
CA SER A 672 -16.55 8.64 -32.44
C SER A 672 -16.52 9.37 -31.08
N LYS A 673 -16.49 8.61 -29.99
CA LYS A 673 -16.33 9.19 -28.65
C LYS A 673 -14.94 9.81 -28.55
N SER A 674 -14.89 11.12 -28.31
CA SER A 674 -13.65 11.86 -28.09
C SER A 674 -13.06 11.62 -26.69
N ARG A 675 -13.83 11.07 -25.76
CA ARG A 675 -13.39 10.74 -24.41
C ARG A 675 -14.17 9.57 -23.82
N GLY A 676 -13.59 8.90 -22.84
CA GLY A 676 -14.22 7.80 -22.13
C GLY A 676 -13.26 7.11 -21.16
N PHE A 677 -13.72 6.01 -20.58
CA PHE A 677 -12.90 5.13 -19.75
C PHE A 677 -12.49 3.89 -20.55
N ALA A 678 -11.33 3.34 -20.20
CA ALA A 678 -10.80 2.10 -20.75
C ALA A 678 -9.91 1.40 -19.72
N THR A 679 -9.65 0.12 -19.94
CA THR A 679 -8.62 -0.66 -19.22
C THR A 679 -7.46 -1.05 -20.13
N ASP A 680 -7.71 -1.07 -21.44
CA ASP A 680 -6.76 -1.44 -22.49
C ASP A 680 -6.87 -0.45 -23.66
N ILE A 681 -5.78 0.22 -24.02
CA ILE A 681 -5.72 1.10 -25.19
C ILE A 681 -4.50 0.73 -26.02
N LYS A 682 -4.73 0.47 -27.31
CA LYS A 682 -3.67 0.32 -28.31
C LYS A 682 -3.66 1.50 -29.26
N VAL A 683 -2.48 2.05 -29.48
CA VAL A 683 -2.26 3.22 -30.34
C VAL A 683 -1.18 2.86 -31.35
N CYS A 684 -1.47 2.97 -32.65
CA CYS A 684 -0.45 2.89 -33.69
C CYS A 684 -0.19 4.28 -34.26
N SER A 685 1.07 4.73 -34.22
CA SER A 685 1.48 6.02 -34.74
C SER A 685 1.57 6.04 -36.26
N ARG A 686 1.13 7.15 -36.84
CA ARG A 686 1.34 7.55 -38.24
C ARG A 686 2.00 8.93 -38.34
N GLY A 687 2.52 9.45 -37.22
CA GLY A 687 3.23 10.73 -37.17
C GLY A 687 4.72 10.57 -37.43
N TYR A 688 5.40 11.64 -37.84
CA TYR A 688 6.82 11.56 -38.24
C TYR A 688 7.78 12.18 -37.22
N ASP A 689 7.27 13.01 -36.32
CA ASP A 689 8.02 13.60 -35.20
C ASP A 689 7.17 13.51 -33.93
N SER A 690 6.63 12.32 -33.69
CA SER A 690 5.67 12.04 -32.63
C SER A 690 6.35 11.44 -31.41
N HIS A 691 5.81 11.75 -30.25
CA HIS A 691 6.38 11.39 -28.96
C HIS A 691 5.31 10.86 -28.01
N LEU A 692 5.74 9.92 -27.16
CA LEU A 692 5.02 9.42 -26.01
C LEU A 692 5.63 10.04 -24.75
N VAL A 693 4.84 10.79 -24.00
CA VAL A 693 5.28 11.51 -22.80
C VAL A 693 4.60 10.93 -21.57
N VAL A 694 5.37 10.59 -20.54
CA VAL A 694 4.88 10.01 -19.28
C VAL A 694 5.01 11.03 -18.16
N ASP A 695 3.88 11.34 -17.50
CA ASP A 695 3.75 12.23 -16.34
C ASP A 695 4.40 13.62 -16.51
N GLY A 696 4.56 14.05 -17.77
CA GLY A 696 5.31 15.28 -18.11
C GLY A 696 6.81 15.24 -17.81
N GLY A 697 7.34 14.08 -17.38
CA GLY A 697 8.72 13.92 -16.93
C GLY A 697 9.67 13.37 -18.00
N MET A 698 9.24 12.34 -18.73
CA MET A 698 10.05 11.63 -19.72
C MET A 698 9.33 11.55 -21.07
N SER A 699 10.08 11.72 -22.16
CA SER A 699 9.59 11.63 -23.54
C SER A 699 10.31 10.53 -24.29
N TYR A 700 9.55 9.74 -25.05
CA TYR A 700 10.04 8.63 -25.87
C TYR A 700 9.62 8.83 -27.33
N PRO A 701 10.48 8.52 -28.32
CA PRO A 701 10.11 8.56 -29.73
C PRO A 701 8.92 7.63 -30.02
N PHE A 702 7.95 8.12 -30.79
CA PHE A 702 6.73 7.39 -31.14
C PHE A 702 6.28 7.68 -32.57
N ASN A 703 7.19 7.45 -33.52
CA ASN A 703 7.01 7.77 -34.95
C ASN A 703 6.26 6.67 -35.71
N ASP A 704 5.99 6.91 -37.00
CA ASP A 704 5.23 6.05 -37.90
C ASP A 704 5.65 4.58 -37.79
N GLY A 705 4.67 3.70 -37.65
CA GLY A 705 4.88 2.26 -37.45
C GLY A 705 5.07 1.83 -35.99
N SER A 706 5.31 2.77 -35.06
CA SER A 706 5.36 2.46 -33.62
C SER A 706 3.97 2.16 -33.07
N GLU A 707 3.89 1.22 -32.14
CA GLU A 707 2.66 0.83 -31.45
C GLU A 707 2.86 0.93 -29.94
N ALA A 708 1.94 1.58 -29.24
CA ALA A 708 1.93 1.68 -27.78
C ALA A 708 0.71 0.94 -27.24
N HIS A 709 0.94 0.12 -26.22
CA HIS A 709 -0.08 -0.62 -25.50
C HIS A 709 -0.14 -0.15 -24.05
N LEU A 710 -1.20 0.58 -23.71
CA LEU A 710 -1.45 1.16 -22.39
C LEU A 710 -2.42 0.26 -21.63
N ARG A 711 -2.06 -0.13 -20.41
CA ARG A 711 -2.82 -1.05 -19.55
C ARG A 711 -2.79 -0.61 -18.10
N VAL A 712 -3.86 -0.88 -17.37
CA VAL A 712 -3.91 -0.77 -15.91
C VAL A 712 -3.92 -2.17 -15.30
N LEU A 713 -2.99 -2.42 -14.37
CA LEU A 713 -2.82 -3.72 -13.72
C LEU A 713 -2.80 -3.53 -12.20
N PRO A 714 -3.56 -4.28 -11.39
CA PRO A 714 -3.62 -4.09 -9.93
C PRO A 714 -2.26 -4.17 -9.23
N GLN A 715 -1.37 -5.04 -9.68
CA GLN A 715 -0.02 -5.17 -9.13
C GLN A 715 0.88 -3.94 -9.36
N ASP A 716 0.53 -3.11 -10.34
CA ASP A 716 1.25 -1.88 -10.66
C ASP A 716 0.74 -0.70 -9.83
N SER A 717 -0.24 -0.87 -8.95
CA SER A 717 -0.72 0.22 -8.10
C SER A 717 0.39 0.78 -7.21
N LEU A 718 0.33 2.07 -6.90
CA LEU A 718 1.22 2.73 -5.96
C LEU A 718 0.57 2.78 -4.58
N ARG A 719 1.23 2.21 -3.58
CA ARG A 719 0.78 2.28 -2.19
C ARG A 719 1.02 3.67 -1.61
N THR A 720 -0.04 4.34 -1.19
CA THR A 720 -0.03 5.68 -0.60
C THR A 720 -0.93 5.72 0.63
N VAL A 721 -1.01 6.87 1.30
CA VAL A 721 -1.80 7.03 2.53
C VAL A 721 -2.84 8.12 2.38
N ILE A 722 -4.01 7.89 2.98
CA ILE A 722 -5.03 8.91 3.25
C ILE A 722 -5.37 8.86 4.73
N PHE A 723 -5.62 10.02 5.33
CA PHE A 723 -6.11 10.03 6.70
C PHE A 723 -7.57 9.59 6.76
N ARG A 724 -7.89 8.88 7.84
CA ARG A 724 -9.26 8.55 8.20
C ARG A 724 -10.02 9.80 8.61
#